data_AF-A0A5C6SE12-F1
#
_entry.id   AF-A0A5C6SE12-F1
#
_cell.length_a   1.000
_cell.length_b   1.000
_cell.length_c   1.000
_cell.angle_alpha   90.00
_cell.angle_beta   90.00
_cell.angle_gamma   90.00
#
_symmetry.space_group_name_H-M   'P 1'
#
loop_
_entity.id
_entity.type
_entity.pdbx_description
1 polymer ?
#
loop_
_entity_poly.entity_id
_entity_poly.type
_entity_poly.pdbx_seq_one_letter_code
_entity_poly.pdbx_strand_id
1 'polypeptide(L)'
;MATHATYPSLRGKTVLITGGAEGIGAATVELFTLQGSQVIFIDIAEPSAKKTIDRALSRAKDANVQAKAPIFYNCNVSDLPKLQDTVKSIQDKHGMIHILVNNAAAAGNRARLETENVRPEDWEVNINTNLRHVFFMSQAVLPAMREAKSGSIINLGSITWRIPAQGTPVYGACKAGIMGLTRTQSKEYGKYNIRINSVMPGAIATQRQRDEVLTPEYREEVMRGQSLQRDLEPEEVAKVIVFLVEQYASSLLERIKQRDDDVKAWAYLDPKAVLEQARALDQMPKDQRGPLHGLPVGIKDIILTKDMPTEHGSTIYKNDHPVIDAGSVMVLRQAGCLIFGKTTTTEFAASFTGPATRNAHSTAHTPGGSSAGSAAAVADFQIPVALGSQTVGSIVRPAAFNGIYGFKPTWGAITREGQKFCAPTVDTIGFFSRSVSDFEILSDVFALHDDENSTFDNIKGLKFAACRTSKWDLAGEGTIEAMDKAVELLKAHGAEVEQLDLGPDFDQVIDWHLTLVRLEGATSLWPEYYQDKDKLDPVLAKGVQEKHKISRKAQLDAYDGLAALRPRFDKMADKYVAVLVPSVFDEAPEGLGNTGSPVFAATWTALHTPVVNIPGFRGKSNLPVGVSLVCARLRDRHLLKVSEAVGHIFEAEGGWNRQSRSG
;
A
#
# COMPACT_ATOMS: atom_id res chain seq x y z
N MET A 1 8.46 -18.48 -12.52
CA MET A 1 7.77 -17.30 -11.98
C MET A 1 6.45 -17.15 -12.72
N ALA A 2 5.32 -16.95 -12.04
CA ALA A 2 4.04 -16.70 -12.71
C ALA A 2 4.10 -15.32 -13.39
N THR A 3 3.92 -15.29 -14.71
CA THR A 3 4.09 -14.09 -15.57
C THR A 3 2.85 -13.17 -15.57
N HIS A 4 1.85 -13.46 -14.76
CA HIS A 4 0.59 -12.73 -14.68
C HIS A 4 0.01 -12.84 -13.26
N ALA A 5 -0.69 -11.80 -12.81
CA ALA A 5 -1.38 -11.79 -11.53
C ALA A 5 -2.58 -12.76 -11.53
N THR A 6 -2.84 -13.41 -10.38
CA THR A 6 -3.95 -14.34 -10.19
C THR A 6 -5.00 -13.73 -9.26
N TYR A 7 -6.28 -13.83 -9.64
CA TYR A 7 -7.41 -13.23 -8.94
C TYR A 7 -8.43 -14.33 -8.59
N PRO A 8 -8.37 -14.90 -7.37
CA PRO A 8 -9.17 -16.06 -6.98
C PRO A 8 -10.68 -15.89 -7.18
N SER A 9 -11.19 -14.67 -7.09
CA SER A 9 -12.61 -14.36 -7.26
C SER A 9 -13.16 -14.47 -8.67
N LEU A 10 -12.26 -14.52 -9.66
CA LEU A 10 -12.61 -14.76 -11.06
C LEU A 10 -12.76 -16.26 -11.35
N ARG A 11 -12.30 -17.14 -10.45
CA ARG A 11 -12.41 -18.60 -10.64
C ARG A 11 -13.88 -19.01 -10.72
N GLY A 12 -14.21 -19.74 -11.78
CA GLY A 12 -15.57 -20.22 -12.03
C GLY A 12 -16.60 -19.14 -12.40
N LYS A 13 -16.22 -17.86 -12.48
CA LYS A 13 -17.12 -16.81 -12.97
C LYS A 13 -17.31 -16.95 -14.48
N THR A 14 -18.56 -16.84 -14.93
CA THR A 14 -18.91 -16.78 -16.36
C THR A 14 -18.63 -15.39 -16.90
N VAL A 15 -17.70 -15.30 -17.85
CA VAL A 15 -17.26 -14.06 -18.49
C VAL A 15 -17.68 -14.09 -19.96
N LEU A 16 -18.41 -13.07 -20.41
CA LEU A 16 -18.78 -12.88 -21.82
C LEU A 16 -17.99 -11.72 -22.43
N ILE A 17 -17.26 -11.98 -23.51
CA ILE A 17 -16.42 -10.99 -24.20
C ILE A 17 -16.90 -10.83 -25.64
N THR A 18 -17.19 -9.60 -26.08
CA THR A 18 -17.45 -9.32 -27.51
C THR A 18 -16.15 -9.01 -28.26
N GLY A 19 -16.02 -9.48 -29.49
CA GLY A 19 -14.81 -9.27 -30.30
C GLY A 19 -13.59 -10.03 -29.76
N GLY A 20 -13.79 -11.26 -29.29
CA GLY A 20 -12.77 -12.04 -28.57
C GLY A 20 -11.78 -12.81 -29.45
N ALA A 21 -11.90 -12.77 -30.78
CA ALA A 21 -11.04 -13.57 -31.65
C ALA A 21 -9.64 -12.98 -31.87
N GLU A 22 -9.47 -11.65 -31.75
CA GLU A 22 -8.23 -10.94 -32.09
C GLU A 22 -7.92 -9.78 -31.14
N GLY A 23 -6.68 -9.27 -31.19
CA GLY A 23 -6.26 -8.04 -30.51
C GLY A 23 -6.52 -8.04 -29.00
N ILE A 24 -7.11 -6.95 -28.49
CA ILE A 24 -7.41 -6.76 -27.06
C ILE A 24 -8.38 -7.84 -26.56
N GLY A 25 -9.37 -8.22 -27.39
CA GLY A 25 -10.35 -9.24 -27.03
C GLY A 25 -9.71 -10.61 -26.86
N ALA A 26 -8.82 -11.02 -27.78
CA ALA A 26 -8.09 -12.27 -27.65
C ALA A 26 -7.20 -12.32 -26.41
N ALA A 27 -6.44 -11.25 -26.14
CA ALA A 27 -5.64 -11.16 -24.93
C ALA A 27 -6.52 -11.22 -23.65
N THR A 28 -7.72 -10.65 -23.70
CA THR A 28 -8.69 -10.71 -22.60
C THR A 28 -9.22 -12.13 -22.40
N VAL A 29 -9.56 -12.85 -23.48
CA VAL A 29 -9.94 -14.28 -23.42
C VAL A 29 -8.84 -15.11 -22.78
N GLU A 30 -7.60 -14.94 -23.22
CA GLU A 30 -6.44 -15.66 -22.68
C GLU A 30 -6.23 -15.36 -21.20
N LEU A 31 -6.25 -14.09 -20.78
CA LEU A 31 -6.04 -13.74 -19.39
C LEU A 31 -7.15 -14.24 -18.47
N PHE A 32 -8.44 -14.12 -18.82
CA PHE A 32 -9.52 -14.68 -17.99
C PHE A 32 -9.48 -16.22 -17.92
N THR A 33 -9.00 -16.88 -18.97
CA THR A 33 -8.77 -18.33 -18.95
C THR A 33 -7.71 -18.71 -17.91
N LEU A 34 -6.62 -17.93 -17.85
CA LEU A 34 -5.58 -18.08 -16.83
C LEU A 34 -6.07 -17.81 -15.40
N GLN A 35 -7.18 -17.08 -15.22
CA GLN A 35 -7.82 -16.91 -13.91
C GLN A 35 -8.72 -18.09 -13.50
N GLY A 36 -8.90 -19.08 -14.38
CA GLY A 36 -9.82 -20.19 -14.15
C GLY A 36 -11.29 -19.79 -14.29
N SER A 37 -11.60 -18.70 -15.01
CA SER A 37 -12.96 -18.31 -15.34
C SER A 37 -13.59 -19.23 -16.40
N GLN A 38 -14.91 -19.27 -16.48
CA GLN A 38 -15.62 -19.82 -17.64
C GLN A 38 -15.73 -18.73 -18.69
N VAL A 39 -14.86 -18.77 -19.70
CA VAL A 39 -14.77 -17.73 -20.73
C VAL A 39 -15.64 -18.08 -21.93
N ILE A 40 -16.51 -17.16 -22.30
CA ILE A 40 -17.37 -17.23 -23.49
C ILE A 40 -17.08 -15.98 -24.31
N PHE A 41 -16.93 -16.11 -25.61
CA PHE A 41 -16.72 -14.95 -26.47
C PHE A 41 -17.47 -15.04 -27.79
N ILE A 42 -17.86 -13.86 -28.28
CA ILE A 42 -18.60 -13.67 -29.52
C ILE A 42 -17.69 -12.97 -30.52
N ASP A 43 -17.61 -13.49 -31.75
CA ASP A 43 -16.88 -12.87 -32.86
C ASP A 43 -17.43 -13.36 -34.21
N ILE A 44 -16.93 -12.79 -35.31
CA ILE A 44 -17.19 -13.21 -36.69
C ILE A 44 -16.01 -13.99 -37.30
N ALA A 45 -14.80 -13.84 -36.76
CA ALA A 45 -13.57 -14.44 -37.31
C ALA A 45 -13.31 -15.85 -36.74
N GLU A 46 -14.02 -16.87 -37.25
CA GLU A 46 -13.88 -18.25 -36.75
C GLU A 46 -12.44 -18.81 -36.78
N PRO A 47 -11.63 -18.59 -37.83
CA PRO A 47 -10.25 -19.09 -37.84
C PRO A 47 -9.39 -18.47 -36.73
N SER A 48 -9.58 -17.19 -36.44
CA SER A 48 -8.87 -16.47 -35.37
C SER A 48 -9.38 -16.88 -33.99
N ALA A 49 -10.68 -17.15 -33.85
CA ALA A 49 -11.27 -17.66 -32.62
C ALA A 49 -10.63 -18.99 -32.19
N LYS A 50 -10.42 -19.92 -33.13
CA LYS A 50 -9.74 -21.19 -32.85
C LYS A 50 -8.32 -20.97 -32.35
N LYS A 51 -7.55 -20.10 -33.00
CA LYS A 51 -6.18 -19.75 -32.57
C LYS A 51 -6.16 -19.18 -31.14
N THR A 52 -7.12 -18.33 -30.80
CA THR A 52 -7.22 -17.75 -29.45
C THR A 52 -7.56 -18.79 -28.39
N ILE A 53 -8.45 -19.75 -28.69
CA ILE A 53 -8.73 -20.89 -27.81
C ILE A 53 -7.47 -21.73 -27.58
N ASP A 54 -6.76 -22.08 -28.66
CA ASP A 54 -5.54 -22.90 -28.59
C ASP A 54 -4.44 -22.20 -27.78
N ARG A 55 -4.23 -20.88 -27.99
CA ARG A 55 -3.28 -20.09 -27.20
C ARG A 55 -3.68 -20.02 -25.73
N ALA A 56 -4.95 -19.79 -25.42
CA ALA A 56 -5.44 -19.72 -24.04
C ALA A 56 -5.22 -21.04 -23.29
N LEU A 57 -5.50 -22.17 -23.93
CA LEU A 57 -5.28 -23.51 -23.37
C LEU A 57 -3.80 -23.85 -23.22
N SER A 58 -2.97 -23.51 -24.21
CA SER A 58 -1.51 -23.69 -24.12
C SER A 58 -0.95 -22.90 -22.93
N ARG A 59 -1.29 -21.61 -22.83
CA ARG A 59 -0.83 -20.75 -21.72
C ARG A 59 -1.32 -21.27 -20.37
N ALA A 60 -2.55 -21.76 -20.27
CA ALA A 60 -3.07 -22.33 -19.04
C ALA A 60 -2.33 -23.60 -18.63
N LYS A 61 -1.99 -24.46 -19.60
CA LYS A 61 -1.15 -25.65 -19.37
C LYS A 61 0.24 -25.25 -18.88
N ASP A 62 0.89 -24.30 -19.54
CA ASP A 62 2.23 -23.82 -19.18
C ASP A 62 2.23 -23.17 -17.79
N ALA A 63 1.14 -22.52 -17.40
CA ALA A 63 0.94 -21.92 -16.09
C ALA A 63 0.42 -22.89 -15.01
N ASN A 64 0.22 -24.18 -15.34
CA ASN A 64 -0.37 -25.19 -14.46
C ASN A 64 -1.74 -24.77 -13.85
N VAL A 65 -2.56 -24.07 -14.65
CA VAL A 65 -3.91 -23.65 -14.27
C VAL A 65 -4.92 -24.65 -14.83
N GLN A 66 -5.77 -25.20 -13.96
CA GLN A 66 -6.92 -26.01 -14.38
C GLN A 66 -8.00 -25.10 -15.00
N ALA A 67 -7.91 -24.86 -16.31
CA ALA A 67 -8.85 -24.01 -17.04
C ALA A 67 -9.81 -24.83 -17.91
N LYS A 68 -11.02 -24.31 -18.12
CA LYS A 68 -11.96 -24.81 -19.14
C LYS A 68 -11.63 -24.16 -20.48
N ALA A 69 -11.83 -24.88 -21.58
CA ALA A 69 -11.69 -24.32 -22.91
C ALA A 69 -12.66 -23.14 -23.12
N PRO A 70 -12.19 -21.97 -23.61
CA PRO A 70 -13.08 -20.87 -23.96
C PRO A 70 -14.10 -21.29 -25.02
N ILE A 71 -15.32 -20.77 -24.90
CA ILE A 71 -16.46 -21.15 -25.75
C ILE A 71 -16.72 -20.03 -26.75
N PHE A 72 -16.68 -20.36 -28.04
CA PHE A 72 -16.90 -19.42 -29.12
C PHE A 72 -18.34 -19.47 -29.66
N TYR A 73 -18.91 -18.31 -29.94
CA TYR A 73 -20.18 -18.14 -30.66
C TYR A 73 -19.98 -17.23 -31.88
N ASN A 74 -20.32 -17.72 -33.08
CA ASN A 74 -20.32 -16.91 -34.30
C ASN A 74 -21.55 -15.99 -34.33
N CYS A 75 -21.33 -14.71 -34.04
CA CYS A 75 -22.38 -13.70 -34.11
C CYS A 75 -21.78 -12.33 -34.44
N ASN A 76 -22.40 -11.64 -35.41
CA ASN A 76 -22.09 -10.26 -35.71
C ASN A 76 -22.82 -9.36 -34.72
N VAL A 77 -22.08 -8.60 -33.91
CA VAL A 77 -22.65 -7.73 -32.89
C VAL A 77 -23.54 -6.61 -33.44
N SER A 78 -23.47 -6.32 -34.75
CA SER A 78 -24.37 -5.35 -35.39
C SER A 78 -25.76 -5.91 -35.72
N ASP A 79 -25.93 -7.24 -35.76
CA ASP A 79 -27.20 -7.95 -35.97
C ASP A 79 -27.90 -8.16 -34.60
N LEU A 80 -28.75 -7.20 -34.22
CA LEU A 80 -29.36 -7.17 -32.89
C LEU A 80 -30.26 -8.37 -32.57
N PRO A 81 -31.18 -8.81 -33.46
CA PRO A 81 -31.99 -10.00 -33.21
C PRO A 81 -31.11 -11.23 -32.92
N LYS A 82 -30.13 -11.50 -33.80
CA LYS A 82 -29.22 -12.64 -33.62
C LYS A 82 -28.37 -12.48 -32.36
N LEU A 83 -27.93 -11.27 -32.02
CA LEU A 83 -27.16 -10.98 -30.82
C LEU A 83 -27.96 -11.29 -29.55
N GLN A 84 -29.20 -10.84 -29.47
CA GLN A 84 -30.08 -11.11 -28.32
C GLN A 84 -30.37 -12.61 -28.18
N ASP A 85 -30.67 -13.31 -29.27
CA ASP A 85 -30.87 -14.76 -29.28
C ASP A 85 -29.60 -15.51 -28.84
N THR A 86 -28.43 -15.03 -29.27
CA THR A 86 -27.13 -15.59 -28.87
C THR A 86 -26.88 -15.42 -27.37
N VAL A 87 -27.08 -14.23 -26.82
CA VAL A 87 -26.90 -13.97 -25.37
C VAL A 87 -27.88 -14.80 -24.55
N LYS A 88 -29.14 -14.89 -24.99
CA LYS A 88 -30.14 -15.76 -24.35
C LYS A 88 -29.70 -17.22 -24.36
N SER A 89 -29.28 -17.75 -25.52
CA SER A 89 -28.76 -19.12 -25.60
C SER A 89 -27.53 -19.35 -24.72
N ILE A 90 -26.69 -18.32 -24.53
CA ILE A 90 -25.54 -18.39 -23.62
C ILE A 90 -26.03 -18.52 -22.18
N GLN A 91 -26.97 -17.67 -21.76
CA GLN A 91 -27.51 -17.70 -20.39
C GLN A 91 -28.27 -18.99 -20.09
N ASP A 92 -29.04 -19.51 -21.04
CA ASP A 92 -29.77 -20.76 -20.91
C ASP A 92 -28.83 -21.97 -20.74
N LYS A 93 -27.67 -21.96 -21.41
CA LYS A 93 -26.70 -23.08 -21.40
C LYS A 93 -25.66 -22.98 -20.28
N HIS A 94 -25.21 -21.77 -19.95
CA HIS A 94 -24.05 -21.54 -19.07
C HIS A 94 -24.41 -20.78 -17.80
N GLY A 95 -25.69 -20.47 -17.61
CA GLY A 95 -26.18 -19.69 -16.48
C GLY A 95 -25.88 -18.21 -16.60
N MET A 96 -26.00 -17.51 -15.47
CA MET A 96 -25.81 -16.08 -15.41
C MET A 96 -24.41 -15.65 -15.87
N ILE A 97 -24.37 -14.61 -16.70
CA ILE A 97 -23.14 -13.90 -17.07
C ILE A 97 -22.77 -12.99 -15.89
N HIS A 98 -21.65 -13.29 -15.23
CA HIS A 98 -21.18 -12.51 -14.09
C HIS A 98 -20.42 -11.26 -14.53
N ILE A 99 -19.69 -11.37 -15.64
CA ILE A 99 -18.84 -10.32 -16.18
C ILE A 99 -19.12 -10.18 -17.69
N LEU A 100 -19.48 -8.98 -18.12
CA LEU A 100 -19.58 -8.61 -19.54
C LEU A 100 -18.43 -7.67 -19.91
N VAL A 101 -17.69 -7.99 -20.96
CA VAL A 101 -16.68 -7.13 -21.57
C VAL A 101 -17.12 -6.75 -22.97
N ASN A 102 -17.63 -5.54 -23.13
CA ASN A 102 -18.02 -4.98 -24.43
C ASN A 102 -16.78 -4.44 -25.15
N ASN A 103 -16.07 -5.32 -25.86
CA ASN A 103 -14.80 -5.02 -26.53
C ASN A 103 -14.89 -4.89 -28.05
N ALA A 104 -15.89 -5.51 -28.70
CA ALA A 104 -16.04 -5.47 -30.15
C ALA A 104 -16.06 -4.02 -30.69
N ALA A 105 -15.29 -3.78 -31.73
CA ALA A 105 -15.19 -2.48 -32.38
C ALA A 105 -14.67 -2.63 -33.82
N ALA A 106 -15.07 -1.70 -34.68
CA ALA A 106 -14.45 -1.47 -35.97
C ALA A 106 -13.62 -0.18 -35.90
N ALA A 107 -12.30 -0.31 -35.97
CA ALA A 107 -11.33 0.80 -35.89
C ALA A 107 -10.30 0.80 -37.04
N GLY A 108 -10.57 0.00 -38.08
CA GLY A 108 -9.78 -0.08 -39.31
C GLY A 108 -10.18 1.00 -40.32
N ASN A 109 -9.78 0.83 -41.58
CA ASN A 109 -9.95 1.86 -42.63
C ASN A 109 -11.39 2.37 -42.79
N ARG A 110 -12.39 1.50 -42.64
CA ARG A 110 -13.82 1.88 -42.77
C ARG A 110 -14.35 2.74 -41.60
N ALA A 111 -13.58 2.84 -40.52
CA ALA A 111 -13.88 3.71 -39.37
C ALA A 111 -13.02 4.99 -39.36
N ARG A 112 -12.08 5.10 -40.30
CA ARG A 112 -11.13 6.21 -40.45
C ARG A 112 -11.42 6.98 -41.74
N LEU A 113 -12.52 7.73 -41.74
CA LEU A 113 -12.96 8.60 -42.85
C LEU A 113 -12.99 10.05 -42.39
N GLU A 114 -12.52 10.97 -43.21
CA GLU A 114 -12.70 12.41 -42.97
C GLU A 114 -14.17 12.81 -43.05
N THR A 115 -14.54 13.90 -42.35
CA THR A 115 -15.93 14.33 -42.19
C THR A 115 -16.69 14.47 -43.51
N GLU A 116 -16.05 15.00 -44.56
CA GLU A 116 -16.64 15.18 -45.89
C GLU A 116 -16.85 13.87 -46.66
N ASN A 117 -16.15 12.80 -46.27
CA ASN A 117 -16.15 11.51 -46.94
C ASN A 117 -17.03 10.46 -46.25
N VAL A 118 -17.69 10.81 -45.14
CA VAL A 118 -18.61 9.90 -44.44
C VAL A 118 -19.94 9.80 -45.19
N ARG A 119 -20.25 8.61 -45.73
CA ARG A 119 -21.56 8.31 -46.32
C ARG A 119 -22.54 7.76 -45.27
N PRO A 120 -23.86 7.86 -45.48
CA PRO A 120 -24.87 7.35 -44.54
C PRO A 120 -24.66 5.87 -44.14
N GLU A 121 -24.28 5.02 -45.08
CA GLU A 121 -23.99 3.62 -44.82
C GLU A 121 -22.73 3.40 -43.97
N ASP A 122 -21.72 4.25 -44.13
CA ASP A 122 -20.51 4.21 -43.30
C ASP A 122 -20.81 4.69 -41.88
N TRP A 123 -21.67 5.72 -41.75
CA TRP A 123 -22.21 6.15 -40.46
C TRP A 123 -22.94 5.02 -39.75
N GLU A 124 -23.89 4.37 -40.41
CA GLU A 124 -24.67 3.27 -39.85
C GLU A 124 -23.78 2.10 -39.42
N VAL A 125 -22.86 1.65 -40.27
CA VAL A 125 -21.95 0.55 -39.93
C VAL A 125 -21.10 0.91 -38.71
N ASN A 126 -20.59 2.14 -38.63
CA ASN A 126 -19.77 2.59 -37.50
C ASN A 126 -20.57 2.68 -36.20
N ILE A 127 -21.76 3.30 -36.22
CA ILE A 127 -22.65 3.38 -35.06
C ILE A 127 -23.02 1.98 -34.58
N ASN A 128 -23.40 1.11 -35.51
CA ASN A 128 -23.91 -0.22 -35.19
C ASN A 128 -22.81 -1.12 -34.60
N THR A 129 -21.59 -1.02 -35.12
CA THR A 129 -20.45 -1.86 -34.69
C THR A 129 -19.68 -1.27 -33.51
N ASN A 130 -19.69 0.05 -33.29
CA ASN A 130 -18.88 0.69 -32.24
C ASN A 130 -19.67 1.20 -31.02
N LEU A 131 -20.99 1.42 -31.13
CA LEU A 131 -21.78 1.98 -30.02
C LEU A 131 -23.08 1.19 -29.76
N ARG A 132 -23.90 0.94 -30.79
CA ARG A 132 -25.25 0.38 -30.63
C ARG A 132 -25.24 -0.94 -29.86
N HIS A 133 -24.37 -1.86 -30.26
CA HIS A 133 -24.29 -3.18 -29.63
C HIS A 133 -23.91 -3.12 -28.14
N VAL A 134 -23.11 -2.13 -27.70
CA VAL A 134 -22.69 -1.99 -26.28
C VAL A 134 -23.91 -1.78 -25.37
N PHE A 135 -24.87 -0.97 -25.83
CA PHE A 135 -26.13 -0.76 -25.13
C PHE A 135 -26.93 -2.05 -25.03
N PHE A 136 -27.18 -2.71 -26.16
CA PHE A 136 -28.05 -3.88 -26.21
C PHE A 136 -27.43 -5.14 -25.58
N MET A 137 -26.11 -5.28 -25.60
CA MET A 137 -25.40 -6.30 -24.82
C MET A 137 -25.60 -6.10 -23.32
N SER A 138 -25.44 -4.86 -22.85
CA SER A 138 -25.69 -4.52 -21.46
C SER A 138 -27.16 -4.81 -21.10
N GLN A 139 -28.10 -4.35 -21.94
CA GLN A 139 -29.53 -4.59 -21.75
C GLN A 139 -29.86 -6.09 -21.62
N ALA A 140 -29.22 -6.95 -22.40
CA ALA A 140 -29.48 -8.39 -22.38
C ALA A 140 -29.02 -9.07 -21.08
N VAL A 141 -27.89 -8.65 -20.50
CA VAL A 141 -27.33 -9.30 -19.28
C VAL A 141 -27.86 -8.72 -17.98
N LEU A 142 -28.30 -7.45 -17.99
CA LEU A 142 -28.71 -6.70 -16.80
C LEU A 142 -29.86 -7.33 -15.99
N PRO A 143 -30.90 -7.97 -16.58
CA PRO A 143 -31.97 -8.60 -15.81
C PRO A 143 -31.45 -9.66 -14.84
N ALA A 144 -30.59 -10.57 -15.30
CA ALA A 144 -30.01 -11.62 -14.47
C ALA A 144 -29.05 -11.06 -13.42
N MET A 145 -28.21 -10.07 -13.79
CA MET A 145 -27.34 -9.37 -12.83
C MET A 145 -28.12 -8.64 -11.74
N ARG A 146 -29.27 -8.06 -12.10
CA ARG A 146 -30.16 -7.36 -11.16
C ARG A 146 -30.83 -8.33 -10.20
N GLU A 147 -31.31 -9.47 -10.71
CA GLU A 147 -31.90 -10.53 -9.89
C GLU A 147 -30.89 -11.09 -8.88
N ALA A 148 -29.65 -11.34 -9.33
CA ALA A 148 -28.57 -11.82 -8.48
C ALA A 148 -27.96 -10.74 -7.56
N LYS A 149 -28.35 -9.46 -7.73
CA LYS A 149 -27.75 -8.31 -7.06
C LYS A 149 -26.22 -8.33 -7.12
N SER A 150 -25.68 -8.65 -8.30
CA SER A 150 -24.24 -8.73 -8.54
C SER A 150 -23.96 -8.69 -10.03
N GLY A 151 -22.88 -8.01 -10.44
CA GLY A 151 -22.43 -8.04 -11.84
C GLY A 151 -21.33 -7.04 -12.12
N SER A 152 -20.59 -7.28 -13.20
CA SER A 152 -19.57 -6.36 -13.70
C SER A 152 -19.72 -6.19 -15.21
N ILE A 153 -19.82 -4.95 -15.68
CA ILE A 153 -19.80 -4.60 -17.09
C ILE A 153 -18.59 -3.67 -17.34
N ILE A 154 -17.74 -4.05 -18.29
CA ILE A 154 -16.61 -3.24 -18.73
C ILE A 154 -16.82 -2.86 -20.19
N ASN A 155 -16.94 -1.56 -20.46
CA ASN A 155 -17.14 -1.02 -21.80
C ASN A 155 -15.84 -0.47 -22.38
N LEU A 156 -15.41 -0.94 -23.55
CA LEU A 156 -14.19 -0.46 -24.18
C LEU A 156 -14.46 0.84 -24.94
N GLY A 157 -13.98 1.94 -24.35
CA GLY A 157 -13.89 3.25 -24.98
C GLY A 157 -12.68 3.37 -25.92
N SER A 158 -12.14 4.57 -26.03
CA SER A 158 -10.87 4.87 -26.71
C SER A 158 -10.45 6.28 -26.36
N ILE A 159 -9.16 6.59 -26.32
CA ILE A 159 -8.72 7.98 -26.12
C ILE A 159 -9.09 8.90 -27.29
N THR A 160 -9.42 8.36 -28.47
CA THR A 160 -9.72 9.10 -29.71
C THR A 160 -10.80 10.17 -29.54
N TRP A 161 -11.73 10.03 -28.59
CA TRP A 161 -12.72 11.08 -28.34
C TRP A 161 -12.20 12.22 -27.45
N ARG A 162 -11.18 11.95 -26.62
CA ARG A 162 -10.57 12.90 -25.69
C ARG A 162 -9.49 13.74 -26.38
N ILE A 163 -8.80 13.16 -27.36
CA ILE A 163 -7.79 13.85 -28.17
C ILE A 163 -8.40 14.31 -29.51
N PRO A 164 -7.91 15.39 -30.13
CA PRO A 164 -8.41 15.87 -31.42
C PRO A 164 -7.90 15.00 -32.58
N ALA A 165 -8.24 13.71 -32.57
CA ALA A 165 -7.81 12.75 -33.59
C ALA A 165 -8.57 12.99 -34.90
N GLN A 166 -7.84 13.43 -35.93
CA GLN A 166 -8.39 13.70 -37.26
C GLN A 166 -8.82 12.39 -37.95
N GLY A 167 -9.71 12.51 -38.96
CA GLY A 167 -10.14 11.39 -39.79
C GLY A 167 -10.97 10.31 -39.09
N THR A 168 -11.48 10.55 -37.87
CA THR A 168 -12.32 9.57 -37.13
C THR A 168 -13.57 10.17 -36.47
N PRO A 169 -14.34 11.06 -37.14
CA PRO A 169 -15.43 11.80 -36.52
C PRO A 169 -16.53 10.88 -35.96
N VAL A 170 -16.96 9.86 -36.71
CA VAL A 170 -18.02 8.93 -36.27
C VAL A 170 -17.52 8.00 -35.16
N TYR A 171 -16.30 7.47 -35.30
CA TYR A 171 -15.70 6.60 -34.29
C TYR A 171 -15.44 7.35 -32.97
N GLY A 172 -14.89 8.58 -33.04
CA GLY A 172 -14.73 9.47 -31.91
C GLY A 172 -16.07 9.75 -31.21
N ALA A 173 -17.12 10.07 -31.98
CA ALA A 173 -18.47 10.26 -31.44
C ALA A 173 -19.00 8.99 -30.75
N CYS A 174 -18.82 7.81 -31.35
CA CYS A 174 -19.20 6.54 -30.74
C CYS A 174 -18.50 6.33 -29.39
N LYS A 175 -17.19 6.56 -29.32
CA LYS A 175 -16.39 6.35 -28.10
C LYS A 175 -16.70 7.38 -27.00
N ALA A 176 -17.05 8.62 -27.37
CA ALA A 176 -17.65 9.58 -26.43
C ALA A 176 -19.02 9.08 -25.92
N GLY A 177 -19.86 8.55 -26.81
CA GLY A 177 -21.16 7.96 -26.47
C GLY A 177 -21.07 6.83 -25.44
N ILE A 178 -20.06 5.96 -25.56
CA ILE A 178 -19.80 4.90 -24.56
C ILE A 178 -19.56 5.47 -23.17
N MET A 179 -18.88 6.61 -23.05
CA MET A 179 -18.64 7.25 -21.75
C MET A 179 -19.94 7.79 -21.13
N GLY A 180 -20.77 8.45 -21.93
CA GLY A 180 -22.10 8.91 -21.49
C GLY A 180 -22.99 7.74 -21.05
N LEU A 181 -22.99 6.66 -21.84
CA LEU A 181 -23.71 5.43 -21.54
C LEU A 181 -23.24 4.80 -20.21
N THR A 182 -21.94 4.60 -20.06
CA THR A 182 -21.32 3.98 -18.87
C THR A 182 -21.65 4.77 -17.60
N ARG A 183 -21.58 6.11 -17.65
CA ARG A 183 -21.91 6.97 -16.50
C ARG A 183 -23.38 6.86 -16.10
N THR A 184 -24.27 6.80 -17.09
CA THR A 184 -25.71 6.71 -16.84
C THR A 184 -26.08 5.34 -16.27
N GLN A 185 -25.65 4.26 -16.93
CA GLN A 185 -25.94 2.90 -16.49
C GLN A 185 -25.30 2.57 -15.13
N SER A 186 -24.07 3.03 -14.86
CA SER A 186 -23.45 2.80 -13.55
C SER A 186 -24.27 3.42 -12.42
N LYS A 187 -24.86 4.59 -12.63
CA LYS A 187 -25.73 5.24 -11.65
C LYS A 187 -27.10 4.55 -11.52
N GLU A 188 -27.67 4.10 -12.63
CA GLU A 188 -28.96 3.42 -12.66
C GLU A 188 -28.93 2.05 -11.99
N TYR A 189 -27.89 1.27 -12.25
CA TYR A 189 -27.78 -0.13 -11.83
C TYR A 189 -26.88 -0.36 -10.60
N GLY A 190 -26.13 0.66 -10.17
CA GLY A 190 -25.28 0.57 -8.97
C GLY A 190 -26.06 0.21 -7.71
N LYS A 191 -27.33 0.60 -7.60
CA LYS A 191 -28.23 0.20 -6.49
C LYS A 191 -28.53 -1.30 -6.41
N TYR A 192 -28.17 -2.07 -7.44
CA TYR A 192 -28.28 -3.52 -7.48
C TYR A 192 -26.90 -4.21 -7.38
N ASN A 193 -25.85 -3.50 -6.95
CA ASN A 193 -24.47 -3.97 -6.88
C ASN A 193 -23.89 -4.43 -8.23
N ILE A 194 -24.32 -3.78 -9.31
CA ILE A 194 -23.77 -3.98 -10.65
C ILE A 194 -22.79 -2.86 -10.92
N ARG A 195 -21.51 -3.21 -11.08
CA ARG A 195 -20.46 -2.24 -11.42
C ARG A 195 -20.37 -2.09 -12.93
N ILE A 196 -20.32 -0.86 -13.40
CA ILE A 196 -20.21 -0.56 -14.84
C ILE A 196 -19.11 0.48 -15.02
N ASN A 197 -18.02 0.09 -15.69
CA ASN A 197 -16.83 0.93 -15.88
C ASN A 197 -16.44 0.98 -17.35
N SER A 198 -15.59 1.94 -17.73
CA SER A 198 -15.00 1.98 -19.06
C SER A 198 -13.48 1.98 -18.98
N VAL A 199 -12.86 1.19 -19.86
CA VAL A 199 -11.43 1.22 -20.13
C VAL A 199 -11.25 1.97 -21.45
N MET A 200 -10.32 2.92 -21.50
CA MET A 200 -10.05 3.76 -22.67
C MET A 200 -8.64 3.48 -23.21
N PRO A 201 -8.47 2.54 -24.13
CA PRO A 201 -7.17 2.24 -24.72
C PRO A 201 -6.61 3.42 -25.53
N GLY A 202 -5.28 3.53 -25.50
CA GLY A 202 -4.48 4.37 -26.39
C GLY A 202 -4.28 3.75 -27.78
N ALA A 203 -3.18 4.09 -28.44
CA ALA A 203 -2.75 3.41 -29.66
C ALA A 203 -2.17 2.03 -29.32
N ILE A 204 -2.96 0.98 -29.51
CA ILE A 204 -2.57 -0.40 -29.20
C ILE A 204 -2.22 -1.14 -30.47
N ALA A 205 -1.05 -1.76 -30.50
CA ALA A 205 -0.47 -2.40 -31.68
C ALA A 205 -1.06 -3.81 -31.93
N THR A 206 -2.39 -3.88 -32.03
CA THR A 206 -3.11 -5.07 -32.49
C THR A 206 -2.71 -5.42 -33.93
N GLN A 207 -2.81 -6.69 -34.33
CA GLN A 207 -2.47 -7.11 -35.70
C GLN A 207 -3.21 -6.28 -36.75
N ARG A 208 -4.51 -6.05 -36.58
CA ARG A 208 -5.31 -5.19 -37.47
C ARG A 208 -4.80 -3.76 -37.55
N GLN A 209 -4.36 -3.16 -36.44
CA GLN A 209 -3.75 -1.83 -36.48
C GLN A 209 -2.38 -1.87 -37.20
N ARG A 210 -1.59 -2.92 -37.03
CA ARG A 210 -0.31 -3.08 -37.75
C ARG A 210 -0.53 -3.20 -39.26
N ASP A 211 -1.54 -3.95 -39.67
CA ASP A 211 -1.80 -4.23 -41.08
C ASP A 211 -2.50 -3.06 -41.81
N GLU A 212 -3.38 -2.33 -41.12
CA GLU A 212 -4.26 -1.35 -41.78
C GLU A 212 -3.94 0.12 -41.44
N VAL A 213 -3.22 0.41 -40.35
CA VAL A 213 -3.18 1.77 -39.77
C VAL A 213 -1.79 2.28 -39.41
N LEU A 214 -0.90 1.44 -38.86
CA LEU A 214 0.41 1.84 -38.32
C LEU A 214 1.43 2.14 -39.43
N THR A 215 1.23 3.23 -40.17
CA THR A 215 2.27 3.79 -41.04
C THR A 215 3.42 4.36 -40.18
N PRO A 216 4.65 4.49 -40.73
CA PRO A 216 5.76 5.13 -40.01
C PRO A 216 5.39 6.52 -39.47
N GLU A 217 4.67 7.32 -40.26
CA GLU A 217 4.25 8.68 -39.91
C GLU A 217 3.25 8.68 -38.76
N TYR A 218 2.24 7.80 -38.79
CA TYR A 218 1.28 7.67 -37.69
C TYR A 218 1.96 7.14 -36.42
N ARG A 219 2.95 6.26 -36.55
CA ARG A 219 3.73 5.76 -35.41
C ARG A 219 4.54 6.89 -34.76
N GLU A 220 5.19 7.75 -35.55
CA GLU A 220 5.88 8.94 -35.03
C GLU A 220 4.91 9.91 -34.34
N GLU A 221 3.72 10.13 -34.90
CA GLU A 221 2.67 10.93 -34.27
C GLU A 221 2.26 10.37 -32.91
N VAL A 222 2.02 9.06 -32.82
CA VAL A 222 1.71 8.38 -31.56
C VAL A 222 2.83 8.56 -30.54
N MET A 223 4.10 8.35 -30.92
CA MET A 223 5.24 8.47 -30.01
C MET A 223 5.43 9.89 -29.46
N ARG A 224 5.10 10.94 -30.25
CA ARG A 224 5.13 12.33 -29.76
C ARG A 224 4.15 12.58 -28.61
N GLY A 225 2.98 11.93 -28.64
CA GLY A 225 1.93 12.12 -27.62
C GLY A 225 1.93 11.09 -26.49
N GLN A 226 2.57 9.94 -26.69
CA GLN A 226 2.56 8.82 -25.76
C GLN A 226 3.72 8.91 -24.76
N SER A 227 3.46 8.75 -23.46
CA SER A 227 4.53 8.83 -22.45
C SER A 227 5.52 7.66 -22.54
N LEU A 228 5.03 6.44 -22.79
CA LEU A 228 5.88 5.28 -23.03
C LEU A 228 6.32 5.26 -24.49
N GLN A 229 7.62 5.44 -24.73
CA GLN A 229 8.21 5.54 -26.06
C GLN A 229 8.41 4.17 -26.74
N ARG A 230 7.36 3.35 -26.73
CA ARG A 230 7.28 2.04 -27.39
C ARG A 230 5.85 1.70 -27.79
N ASP A 231 5.68 0.74 -28.69
CA ASP A 231 4.36 0.21 -29.00
C ASP A 231 3.74 -0.41 -27.74
N LEU A 232 2.46 -0.13 -27.49
CA LEU A 232 1.69 -0.74 -26.40
C LEU A 232 0.95 -1.96 -26.91
N GLU A 233 0.98 -3.04 -26.14
CA GLU A 233 0.48 -4.35 -26.56
C GLU A 233 -0.93 -4.64 -26.02
N PRO A 234 -1.73 -5.46 -26.71
CA PRO A 234 -3.09 -5.80 -26.30
C PRO A 234 -3.20 -6.39 -24.88
N GLU A 235 -2.18 -7.14 -24.45
CA GLU A 235 -2.13 -7.74 -23.12
C GLU A 235 -2.10 -6.69 -22.00
N GLU A 236 -1.54 -5.51 -22.24
CA GLU A 236 -1.48 -4.43 -21.24
C GLU A 236 -2.88 -3.88 -20.93
N VAL A 237 -3.73 -3.76 -21.95
CA VAL A 237 -5.14 -3.39 -21.77
C VAL A 237 -5.92 -4.52 -21.10
N ALA A 238 -5.68 -5.76 -21.52
CA ALA A 238 -6.33 -6.93 -20.95
C ALA A 238 -6.03 -7.07 -19.43
N LYS A 239 -4.80 -6.77 -18.99
CA LYS A 239 -4.43 -6.73 -17.57
C LYS A 239 -5.29 -5.72 -16.78
N VAL A 240 -5.58 -4.55 -17.36
CA VAL A 240 -6.47 -3.55 -16.74
C VAL A 240 -7.94 -4.01 -16.74
N ILE A 241 -8.41 -4.69 -17.79
CA ILE A 241 -9.78 -5.23 -17.83
C ILE A 241 -9.97 -6.27 -16.72
N VAL A 242 -9.02 -7.20 -16.60
CA VAL A 242 -9.00 -8.14 -15.48
C VAL A 242 -8.86 -7.37 -14.16
N PHE A 243 -8.11 -6.25 -14.16
CA PHE A 243 -7.81 -5.40 -12.98
C PHE A 243 -9.04 -5.02 -12.15
N LEU A 244 -10.09 -4.61 -12.83
CA LEU A 244 -11.17 -3.84 -12.24
C LEU A 244 -12.14 -4.65 -11.36
N VAL A 245 -11.77 -5.79 -10.75
CA VAL A 245 -12.74 -6.73 -10.11
C VAL A 245 -12.55 -7.07 -8.59
N GLU A 246 -11.36 -7.23 -7.98
CA GLU A 246 -11.18 -7.56 -6.52
C GLU A 246 -9.74 -7.25 -5.96
N GLN A 247 -8.99 -6.39 -6.64
CA GLN A 247 -7.58 -6.76 -6.82
C GLN A 247 -6.56 -6.35 -5.78
N TYR A 248 -6.83 -5.29 -5.02
CA TYR A 248 -5.75 -4.77 -4.18
C TYR A 248 -5.42 -5.73 -3.03
N ALA A 249 -6.43 -6.20 -2.29
CA ALA A 249 -6.24 -7.18 -1.22
C ALA A 249 -5.64 -8.49 -1.74
N SER A 250 -6.11 -8.99 -2.89
CA SER A 250 -5.57 -10.20 -3.53
C SER A 250 -4.08 -10.05 -3.91
N SER A 251 -3.68 -8.89 -4.43
CA SER A 251 -2.28 -8.63 -4.80
C SER A 251 -1.35 -8.61 -3.58
N LEU A 252 -1.80 -8.06 -2.45
CA LEU A 252 -1.01 -8.05 -1.22
C LEU A 252 -0.88 -9.45 -0.62
N LEU A 253 -1.97 -10.23 -0.61
CA LEU A 253 -1.94 -11.63 -0.17
C LEU A 253 -0.98 -12.48 -1.01
N GLU A 254 -0.94 -12.26 -2.32
CA GLU A 254 0.02 -12.94 -3.21
C GLU A 254 1.47 -12.51 -2.93
N ARG A 255 1.71 -11.22 -2.68
CA ARG A 255 3.04 -10.75 -2.27
C ARG A 255 3.49 -11.38 -0.95
N ILE A 256 2.61 -11.47 0.03
CA ILE A 256 2.88 -12.12 1.32
C ILE A 256 3.19 -13.60 1.08
N LYS A 257 2.37 -14.30 0.32
CA LYS A 257 2.60 -15.72 0.00
C LYS A 257 3.96 -15.96 -0.66
N GLN A 258 4.44 -15.03 -1.48
CA GLN A 258 5.73 -15.15 -2.18
C GLN A 258 6.95 -14.90 -1.28
N ARG A 259 6.77 -14.17 -0.17
CA ARG A 259 7.91 -13.57 0.54
C ARG A 259 7.92 -13.80 2.04
N ASP A 260 6.78 -14.07 2.65
CA ASP A 260 6.71 -14.09 4.10
C ASP A 260 7.30 -15.36 4.71
N ASP A 261 7.53 -16.42 3.93
CA ASP A 261 8.36 -17.53 4.38
C ASP A 261 9.78 -17.08 4.72
N ASP A 262 10.32 -16.09 4.00
CA ASP A 262 11.62 -15.47 4.24
C ASP A 262 11.56 -14.38 5.32
N VAL A 263 10.54 -13.51 5.27
CA VAL A 263 10.46 -12.29 6.10
C VAL A 263 9.78 -12.56 7.45
N LYS A 264 8.74 -13.40 7.49
CA LYS A 264 7.98 -13.81 8.67
C LYS A 264 7.41 -12.63 9.47
N ALA A 265 6.78 -11.68 8.78
CA ALA A 265 6.30 -10.43 9.37
C ALA A 265 4.94 -10.55 10.08
N TRP A 266 4.16 -11.60 9.83
CA TRP A 266 2.80 -11.73 10.37
C TRP A 266 2.74 -12.70 11.56
N ALA A 267 2.18 -12.24 12.67
CA ALA A 267 1.80 -13.08 13.82
C ALA A 267 0.47 -13.80 13.55
N TYR A 268 -0.45 -13.12 12.84
CA TYR A 268 -1.71 -13.68 12.41
C TYR A 268 -2.12 -13.10 11.06
N LEU A 269 -2.51 -13.97 10.14
CA LEU A 269 -3.07 -13.60 8.85
C LEU A 269 -4.08 -14.67 8.41
N ASP A 270 -5.31 -14.26 8.12
CA ASP A 270 -6.31 -15.12 7.50
C ASP A 270 -6.69 -14.54 6.12
N PRO A 271 -6.13 -15.10 5.02
CA PRO A 271 -6.42 -14.65 3.67
C PRO A 271 -7.91 -14.69 3.32
N LYS A 272 -8.70 -15.63 3.88
CA LYS A 272 -10.13 -15.72 3.60
C LYS A 272 -10.87 -14.57 4.26
N ALA A 273 -10.61 -14.33 5.54
CA ALA A 273 -11.20 -13.22 6.28
C ALA A 273 -10.85 -11.85 5.65
N VAL A 274 -9.61 -11.68 5.18
CA VAL A 274 -9.18 -10.46 4.46
C VAL A 274 -10.02 -10.24 3.19
N LEU A 275 -10.21 -11.27 2.37
CA LEU A 275 -11.00 -11.16 1.14
C LEU A 275 -12.49 -10.95 1.44
N GLU A 276 -13.01 -11.54 2.51
CA GLU A 276 -14.39 -11.31 2.96
C GLU A 276 -14.60 -9.85 3.40
N GLN A 277 -13.68 -9.30 4.20
CA GLN A 277 -13.69 -7.89 4.59
C GLN A 277 -13.57 -6.96 3.36
N ALA A 278 -12.67 -7.27 2.43
CA ALA A 278 -12.50 -6.48 1.20
C ALA A 278 -13.78 -6.47 0.36
N ARG A 279 -14.45 -7.62 0.19
CA ARG A 279 -15.74 -7.69 -0.53
C ARG A 279 -16.85 -6.93 0.19
N ALA A 280 -16.85 -6.94 1.53
CA ALA A 280 -17.82 -6.16 2.31
C ALA A 280 -17.60 -4.64 2.12
N LEU A 281 -16.34 -4.20 2.09
CA LEU A 281 -15.99 -2.81 1.78
C LEU A 281 -16.41 -2.45 0.34
N ASP A 282 -16.14 -3.30 -0.65
CA ASP A 282 -16.55 -3.06 -2.04
C ASP A 282 -18.07 -2.86 -2.20
N GLN A 283 -18.86 -3.53 -1.36
CA GLN A 283 -20.32 -3.44 -1.32
C GLN A 283 -20.86 -2.21 -0.58
N MET A 284 -20.00 -1.46 0.13
CA MET A 284 -20.42 -0.31 0.92
C MET A 284 -20.87 0.86 0.03
N PRO A 285 -22.06 1.47 0.27
CA PRO A 285 -22.53 2.65 -0.47
C PRO A 285 -21.54 3.81 -0.36
N LYS A 286 -21.37 4.60 -1.44
CA LYS A 286 -20.35 5.67 -1.50
C LYS A 286 -20.47 6.70 -0.36
N ASP A 287 -21.69 7.03 0.03
CA ASP A 287 -22.02 7.94 1.13
C ASP A 287 -21.70 7.41 2.53
N GLN A 288 -21.42 6.11 2.65
CA GLN A 288 -21.00 5.45 3.90
C GLN A 288 -19.50 5.15 3.95
N ARG A 289 -18.76 5.45 2.89
CA ARG A 289 -17.31 5.20 2.81
C ARG A 289 -16.53 6.29 3.54
N GLY A 290 -15.62 5.89 4.42
CA GLY A 290 -14.66 6.79 5.02
C GLY A 290 -13.55 7.24 4.04
N PRO A 291 -12.73 8.22 4.42
CA PRO A 291 -11.71 8.82 3.56
C PRO A 291 -10.63 7.84 3.09
N LEU A 292 -10.38 6.76 3.82
CA LEU A 292 -9.36 5.73 3.53
C LEU A 292 -9.99 4.39 3.13
N HIS A 293 -11.17 4.46 2.50
CA HIS A 293 -11.94 3.27 2.15
C HIS A 293 -11.13 2.27 1.31
N GLY A 294 -10.97 1.06 1.84
CA GLY A 294 -10.24 -0.04 1.21
C GLY A 294 -8.72 -0.01 1.41
N LEU A 295 -8.15 0.98 2.12
CA LEU A 295 -6.71 1.03 2.42
C LEU A 295 -6.31 -0.11 3.37
N PRO A 296 -5.42 -1.03 2.97
CA PRO A 296 -4.94 -2.12 3.81
C PRO A 296 -3.97 -1.65 4.89
N VAL A 297 -4.19 -2.03 6.15
CA VAL A 297 -3.34 -1.67 7.29
C VAL A 297 -2.93 -2.89 8.10
N GLY A 298 -1.62 -3.06 8.35
CA GLY A 298 -1.08 -4.07 9.26
C GLY A 298 -1.08 -3.56 10.71
N ILE A 299 -1.44 -4.40 11.68
CA ILE A 299 -1.58 -3.99 13.09
C ILE A 299 -0.57 -4.72 13.96
N LYS A 300 0.33 -4.01 14.64
CA LYS A 300 1.25 -4.63 15.61
C LYS A 300 0.49 -5.44 16.66
N ASP A 301 0.98 -6.65 16.95
CA ASP A 301 0.30 -7.63 17.81
C ASP A 301 0.36 -7.34 19.33
N ILE A 302 0.37 -6.06 19.69
CA ILE A 302 0.06 -5.59 21.05
C ILE A 302 -1.18 -4.69 21.07
N ILE A 303 -1.80 -4.47 19.91
CA ILE A 303 -2.96 -3.61 19.70
C ILE A 303 -4.16 -4.53 19.49
N LEU A 304 -5.20 -4.36 20.31
CA LEU A 304 -6.40 -5.20 20.29
C LEU A 304 -7.16 -5.06 18.97
N THR A 305 -7.71 -6.17 18.51
CA THR A 305 -8.55 -6.31 17.32
C THR A 305 -9.70 -7.24 17.66
N LYS A 306 -10.95 -6.85 17.43
CA LYS A 306 -12.11 -7.63 17.86
C LYS A 306 -12.34 -8.95 17.10
N ASP A 307 -11.70 -9.09 15.95
CA ASP A 307 -11.92 -10.15 14.96
C ASP A 307 -10.65 -10.99 14.69
N MET A 308 -9.56 -10.70 15.41
CA MET A 308 -8.27 -11.38 15.25
C MET A 308 -7.62 -11.55 16.63
N PRO A 309 -6.79 -12.58 16.84
CA PRO A 309 -6.13 -12.75 18.12
C PRO A 309 -5.18 -11.59 18.41
N THR A 310 -4.85 -11.38 19.69
CA THR A 310 -3.79 -10.46 20.11
C THR A 310 -2.91 -11.16 21.14
N GLU A 311 -1.73 -11.61 20.74
CA GLU A 311 -0.92 -12.53 21.56
C GLU A 311 0.25 -11.84 22.27
N HIS A 312 0.43 -10.53 22.07
CA HIS A 312 1.49 -9.72 22.70
C HIS A 312 2.92 -10.25 22.46
N GLY A 313 3.12 -11.09 21.45
CA GLY A 313 4.39 -11.81 21.23
C GLY A 313 4.75 -12.77 22.36
N SER A 314 3.78 -13.19 23.20
CA SER A 314 3.98 -14.06 24.36
C SER A 314 3.11 -15.30 24.28
N THR A 315 3.63 -16.43 24.77
CA THR A 315 2.85 -17.68 24.87
C THR A 315 1.77 -17.63 25.95
N ILE A 316 1.84 -16.66 26.87
CA ILE A 316 0.81 -16.42 27.91
C ILE A 316 -0.55 -16.11 27.28
N TYR A 317 -0.56 -15.43 26.13
CA TYR A 317 -1.76 -14.98 25.42
C TYR A 317 -1.99 -15.75 24.12
N LYS A 318 -1.49 -17.00 24.03
CA LYS A 318 -1.67 -17.83 22.83
C LYS A 318 -3.16 -18.04 22.56
N ASN A 319 -3.60 -17.67 21.36
CA ASN A 319 -5.00 -17.66 20.93
C ASN A 319 -5.92 -16.76 21.78
N ASP A 320 -5.41 -15.71 22.43
CA ASP A 320 -6.28 -14.71 23.06
C ASP A 320 -7.02 -13.91 21.98
N HIS A 321 -8.35 -13.88 22.05
CA HIS A 321 -9.23 -13.25 21.06
C HIS A 321 -10.06 -12.14 21.72
N PRO A 322 -9.54 -10.91 21.77
CA PRO A 322 -10.28 -9.76 22.25
C PRO A 322 -11.58 -9.59 21.47
N VAL A 323 -12.64 -9.16 22.14
CA VAL A 323 -13.94 -8.84 21.51
C VAL A 323 -14.13 -7.35 21.25
N ILE A 324 -13.09 -6.56 21.50
CA ILE A 324 -13.04 -5.11 21.28
C ILE A 324 -11.85 -4.74 20.40
N ASP A 325 -12.03 -3.74 19.56
CA ASP A 325 -10.94 -3.10 18.83
C ASP A 325 -10.25 -2.09 19.76
N ALA A 326 -8.95 -1.91 19.62
CA ALA A 326 -8.25 -0.76 20.20
C ALA A 326 -8.79 0.54 19.60
N GLY A 327 -8.71 1.65 20.34
CA GLY A 327 -9.23 2.95 19.88
C GLY A 327 -8.61 3.38 18.54
N SER A 328 -7.33 3.09 18.32
CA SER A 328 -6.64 3.38 17.06
C SER A 328 -7.16 2.53 15.89
N VAL A 329 -7.54 1.27 16.14
CA VAL A 329 -8.14 0.37 15.15
C VAL A 329 -9.58 0.79 14.84
N MET A 330 -10.34 1.23 15.85
CA MET A 330 -11.70 1.75 15.65
C MET A 330 -11.71 2.95 14.70
N VAL A 331 -10.78 3.90 14.88
CA VAL A 331 -10.62 5.07 14.00
C VAL A 331 -10.32 4.63 12.56
N LEU A 332 -9.37 3.70 12.37
CA LEU A 332 -9.04 3.19 11.03
C LEU A 332 -10.22 2.47 10.36
N ARG A 333 -10.96 1.64 11.10
CA ARG A 333 -12.17 0.98 10.57
C ARG A 333 -13.23 2.00 10.17
N GLN A 334 -13.46 3.03 10.99
CA GLN A 334 -14.40 4.10 10.68
C GLN A 334 -13.95 4.94 9.48
N ALA A 335 -12.64 5.09 9.28
CA ALA A 335 -12.08 5.69 8.08
C ALA A 335 -12.21 4.79 6.83
N GLY A 336 -12.73 3.57 6.97
CA GLY A 336 -12.97 2.63 5.88
C GLY A 336 -11.77 1.73 5.57
N CYS A 337 -10.73 1.70 6.39
CA CYS A 337 -9.55 0.85 6.17
C CYS A 337 -9.89 -0.64 6.25
N LEU A 338 -9.14 -1.43 5.48
CA LEU A 338 -9.10 -2.89 5.57
C LEU A 338 -8.04 -3.31 6.60
N ILE A 339 -8.48 -3.78 7.77
CA ILE A 339 -7.55 -4.27 8.80
C ILE A 339 -7.04 -5.65 8.38
N PHE A 340 -5.79 -5.71 7.96
CA PHE A 340 -5.29 -6.80 7.12
C PHE A 340 -4.80 -8.02 7.90
N GLY A 341 -4.25 -7.81 9.09
CA GLY A 341 -3.67 -8.86 9.91
C GLY A 341 -2.84 -8.31 11.05
N LYS A 342 -2.31 -9.21 11.88
CA LYS A 342 -1.46 -8.88 13.02
C LYS A 342 0.00 -9.05 12.65
N THR A 343 0.79 -7.99 12.73
CA THR A 343 2.24 -8.04 12.49
C THR A 343 2.98 -8.35 13.79
N THR A 344 4.07 -9.12 13.70
CA THR A 344 4.82 -9.57 14.87
C THR A 344 5.37 -8.43 15.74
N THR A 345 5.54 -8.75 17.03
CA THR A 345 6.14 -7.89 18.05
C THR A 345 7.13 -8.69 18.88
N THR A 346 8.08 -8.03 19.55
CA THR A 346 8.75 -8.66 20.70
C THR A 346 7.79 -8.77 21.87
N GLU A 347 8.09 -9.68 22.80
CA GLU A 347 7.25 -9.97 23.96
C GLU A 347 6.91 -8.69 24.74
N PHE A 348 5.61 -8.38 24.84
CA PHE A 348 5.01 -7.19 25.47
C PHE A 348 5.60 -5.86 24.98
N ALA A 349 6.19 -5.84 23.79
CA ALA A 349 6.99 -4.74 23.27
C ALA A 349 8.16 -4.31 24.17
N ALA A 350 8.60 -5.19 25.09
CA ALA A 350 9.59 -4.92 26.14
C ALA A 350 10.84 -5.81 26.03
N SER A 351 10.75 -7.00 25.43
CA SER A 351 11.93 -7.85 25.22
C SER A 351 12.81 -7.34 24.07
N PHE A 352 14.12 -7.55 24.20
CA PHE A 352 15.12 -7.33 23.15
C PHE A 352 15.35 -8.57 22.27
N THR A 353 14.87 -9.74 22.69
CA THR A 353 14.85 -10.95 21.87
C THR A 353 13.82 -10.76 20.75
N GLY A 354 14.26 -10.84 19.50
CA GLY A 354 13.40 -10.64 18.33
C GLY A 354 12.44 -11.82 18.10
N PRO A 355 11.29 -11.60 17.45
CA PRO A 355 10.49 -12.69 16.90
C PRO A 355 11.22 -13.37 15.73
N ALA A 356 10.60 -14.37 15.11
CA ALA A 356 11.14 -15.04 13.92
C ALA A 356 11.25 -14.12 12.67
N THR A 357 10.72 -12.91 12.75
CA THR A 357 10.78 -11.91 11.67
C THR A 357 12.21 -11.52 11.35
N ARG A 358 12.50 -11.41 10.07
CA ARG A 358 13.81 -11.05 9.52
C ARG A 358 13.74 -9.72 8.78
N ASN A 359 14.89 -9.08 8.60
CA ASN A 359 15.00 -7.84 7.83
C ASN A 359 14.56 -8.06 6.37
N ALA A 360 13.80 -7.12 5.81
CA ALA A 360 13.30 -7.21 4.44
C ALA A 360 14.40 -7.28 3.37
N HIS A 361 15.59 -6.75 3.67
CA HIS A 361 16.74 -6.67 2.76
C HIS A 361 17.80 -7.74 3.00
N SER A 362 17.79 -8.39 4.17
CA SER A 362 18.68 -9.52 4.46
C SER A 362 18.10 -10.44 5.52
N THR A 363 17.85 -11.70 5.15
CA THR A 363 17.26 -12.70 6.06
C THR A 363 18.18 -13.09 7.22
N ALA A 364 19.46 -12.71 7.17
CA ALA A 364 20.43 -12.95 8.23
C ALA A 364 20.40 -11.89 9.34
N HIS A 365 19.70 -10.77 9.15
CA HIS A 365 19.72 -9.64 10.09
C HIS A 365 18.35 -9.42 10.74
N THR A 366 18.38 -8.82 11.94
CA THR A 366 17.17 -8.39 12.63
C THR A 366 16.45 -7.28 11.86
N PRO A 367 15.10 -7.27 11.82
CA PRO A 367 14.35 -6.10 11.34
C PRO A 367 14.32 -4.98 12.40
N GLY A 368 14.93 -5.17 13.57
CA GLY A 368 14.77 -4.28 14.71
C GLY A 368 13.49 -4.58 15.50
N GLY A 369 13.16 -3.73 16.47
CA GLY A 369 12.02 -3.99 17.33
C GLY A 369 11.61 -2.84 18.24
N SER A 370 10.51 -2.98 18.97
CA SER A 370 9.63 -4.14 19.07
C SER A 370 8.63 -4.28 17.93
N SER A 371 8.41 -3.25 17.08
CA SER A 371 7.47 -3.33 15.94
C SER A 371 8.10 -4.03 14.71
N ALA A 372 8.67 -5.21 14.93
CA ALA A 372 9.46 -5.96 13.95
C ALA A 372 8.69 -6.24 12.65
N GLY A 373 7.52 -6.89 12.78
CA GLY A 373 6.70 -7.26 11.63
C GLY A 373 6.15 -6.06 10.88
N SER A 374 5.74 -5.00 11.60
CA SER A 374 5.17 -3.80 10.99
C SER A 374 6.15 -3.14 10.01
N ALA A 375 7.41 -2.98 10.43
CA ALA A 375 8.44 -2.39 9.58
C ALA A 375 8.83 -3.33 8.42
N ALA A 376 9.04 -4.61 8.72
CA ALA A 376 9.46 -5.59 7.71
C ALA A 376 8.39 -5.80 6.62
N ALA A 377 7.10 -5.89 6.99
CA ALA A 377 6.00 -6.03 6.03
C ALA A 377 5.89 -4.81 5.09
N VAL A 378 6.05 -3.59 5.63
CA VAL A 378 6.02 -2.37 4.82
C VAL A 378 7.23 -2.31 3.89
N ALA A 379 8.42 -2.61 4.38
CA ALA A 379 9.64 -2.59 3.57
C ALA A 379 9.67 -3.67 2.48
N ASP A 380 9.07 -4.84 2.74
CA ASP A 380 8.97 -5.91 1.75
C ASP A 380 7.77 -5.79 0.80
N PHE A 381 7.04 -4.66 0.83
CA PHE A 381 5.88 -4.38 -0.02
C PHE A 381 4.68 -5.31 0.23
N GLN A 382 4.64 -5.99 1.37
CA GLN A 382 3.52 -6.86 1.75
C GLN A 382 2.28 -6.08 2.20
N ILE A 383 2.48 -4.88 2.76
CA ILE A 383 1.42 -3.96 3.18
C ILE A 383 1.86 -2.51 2.88
N PRO A 384 0.95 -1.58 2.53
CA PRO A 384 1.36 -0.19 2.29
C PRO A 384 1.71 0.56 3.58
N VAL A 385 0.90 0.40 4.63
CA VAL A 385 1.07 1.06 5.92
C VAL A 385 0.86 0.08 7.07
N ALA A 386 1.52 0.33 8.19
CA ALA A 386 1.31 -0.46 9.40
C ALA A 386 1.34 0.40 10.66
N LEU A 387 0.50 0.05 11.64
CA LEU A 387 0.57 0.58 13.00
C LEU A 387 1.66 -0.13 13.80
N GLY A 388 2.40 0.65 14.57
CA GLY A 388 3.30 0.16 15.61
C GLY A 388 3.20 0.99 16.88
N SER A 389 4.15 0.76 17.80
CA SER A 389 4.29 1.56 19.01
C SER A 389 5.76 1.82 19.34
N GLN A 390 6.03 2.90 20.07
CA GLN A 390 7.34 3.27 20.58
C GLN A 390 7.29 3.67 22.05
N THR A 391 8.04 2.93 22.87
CA THR A 391 8.36 3.24 24.27
C THR A 391 9.76 3.83 24.42
N VAL A 392 10.71 3.36 23.59
CA VAL A 392 12.08 3.91 23.53
C VAL A 392 12.47 4.23 22.09
N GLY A 393 12.40 3.26 21.18
CA GLY A 393 12.81 3.43 19.79
C GLY A 393 12.12 2.51 18.80
N SER A 394 10.94 2.00 19.14
CA SER A 394 10.29 0.88 18.45
C SER A 394 9.46 1.23 17.21
N ILE A 395 9.49 2.50 16.79
CA ILE A 395 9.13 2.95 15.44
C ILE A 395 10.42 3.30 14.68
N VAL A 396 11.23 4.22 15.23
CA VAL A 396 12.41 4.78 14.54
C VAL A 396 13.44 3.72 14.17
N ARG A 397 13.82 2.84 15.11
CA ARG A 397 14.85 1.81 14.89
C ARG A 397 14.46 0.78 13.82
N PRO A 398 13.30 0.11 13.91
CA PRO A 398 12.92 -0.84 12.87
C PRO A 398 12.63 -0.17 11.52
N ALA A 399 12.17 1.09 11.49
CA ALA A 399 12.05 1.84 10.24
C ALA A 399 13.42 2.06 9.58
N ALA A 400 14.41 2.49 10.36
CA ALA A 400 15.79 2.70 9.92
C ALA A 400 16.40 1.41 9.37
N PHE A 401 16.37 0.32 10.14
CA PHE A 401 16.95 -0.98 9.74
C PHE A 401 16.32 -1.57 8.48
N ASN A 402 15.03 -1.29 8.23
CA ASN A 402 14.35 -1.76 7.02
C ASN A 402 14.32 -0.71 5.90
N GLY A 403 15.01 0.42 6.07
CA GLY A 403 15.15 1.45 5.04
C GLY A 403 13.81 2.03 4.57
N ILE A 404 12.90 2.32 5.50
CA ILE A 404 11.59 2.93 5.23
C ILE A 404 11.34 4.12 6.15
N TYR A 405 10.27 4.88 5.87
CA TYR A 405 9.86 5.94 6.77
C TYR A 405 9.17 5.35 8.01
N GLY A 406 9.40 5.99 9.15
CA GLY A 406 8.72 5.67 10.40
C GLY A 406 8.37 6.95 11.14
N PHE A 407 7.10 7.12 11.51
CA PHE A 407 6.62 8.32 12.18
C PHE A 407 6.15 7.99 13.59
N LYS A 408 6.81 8.59 14.59
CA LYS A 408 6.34 8.64 15.97
C LYS A 408 5.77 10.05 16.21
N PRO A 409 4.44 10.22 16.26
CA PRO A 409 3.81 11.48 16.63
C PRO A 409 4.21 11.99 18.01
N THR A 410 3.83 13.22 18.35
CA THR A 410 3.85 13.76 19.71
C THR A 410 3.15 12.79 20.66
N TRP A 411 3.73 12.60 21.85
CA TRP A 411 3.12 11.72 22.84
C TRP A 411 1.70 12.16 23.17
N GLY A 412 0.74 11.23 23.10
CA GLY A 412 -0.68 11.51 23.34
C GLY A 412 -1.47 11.99 22.12
N ALA A 413 -0.84 12.19 20.95
CA ALA A 413 -1.53 12.60 19.73
C ALA A 413 -2.51 11.53 19.18
N ILE A 414 -2.24 10.26 19.46
CA ILE A 414 -3.09 9.12 19.06
C ILE A 414 -3.49 8.34 20.31
N THR A 415 -4.76 7.93 20.38
CA THR A 415 -5.26 7.11 21.47
C THR A 415 -4.49 5.80 21.59
N ARG A 416 -4.26 5.41 22.85
CA ARG A 416 -3.53 4.20 23.24
C ARG A 416 -4.42 3.19 23.93
N GLU A 417 -5.72 3.49 24.00
CA GLU A 417 -6.71 2.58 24.54
C GLU A 417 -6.72 1.28 23.74
N GLY A 418 -6.62 0.15 24.45
CA GLY A 418 -6.50 -1.16 23.82
C GLY A 418 -5.13 -1.46 23.21
N GLN A 419 -4.06 -0.73 23.57
CA GLN A 419 -2.70 -1.26 23.41
C GLN A 419 -2.23 -1.89 24.73
N LYS A 420 -1.41 -2.95 24.69
CA LYS A 420 -0.67 -3.40 25.87
C LYS A 420 0.33 -2.32 26.27
N PHE A 421 0.20 -1.81 27.49
CA PHE A 421 1.14 -0.86 28.03
C PHE A 421 2.46 -1.53 28.43
N CYS A 422 3.54 -0.84 28.09
CA CYS A 422 4.86 -1.05 28.66
C CYS A 422 5.11 0.07 29.67
N ALA A 423 5.26 1.31 29.21
CA ALA A 423 5.42 2.50 30.05
C ALA A 423 4.38 3.57 29.66
N PRO A 424 3.21 3.62 30.34
CA PRO A 424 2.11 4.51 29.98
C PRO A 424 2.49 5.99 29.83
N THR A 425 3.53 6.48 30.49
CA THR A 425 3.90 7.90 30.39
C THR A 425 4.69 8.25 29.14
N VAL A 426 5.14 7.27 28.35
CA VAL A 426 5.97 7.49 27.15
C VAL A 426 5.55 6.64 25.94
N ASP A 427 4.78 5.57 26.15
CA ASP A 427 4.27 4.72 25.07
C ASP A 427 3.50 5.59 24.06
N THR A 428 3.86 5.48 22.79
CA THR A 428 3.29 6.27 21.69
C THR A 428 2.94 5.36 20.51
N ILE A 429 1.71 5.43 20.00
CA ILE A 429 1.34 4.77 18.73
C ILE A 429 1.97 5.54 17.57
N GLY A 430 2.49 4.82 16.58
CA GLY A 430 3.08 5.43 15.39
C GLY A 430 2.88 4.57 14.14
N PHE A 431 3.44 5.03 13.04
CA PHE A 431 3.20 4.47 11.71
C PHE A 431 4.49 4.10 10.99
N PHE A 432 4.37 3.13 10.09
CA PHE A 432 5.36 2.81 9.07
C PHE A 432 4.75 2.99 7.69
N SER A 433 5.51 3.61 6.79
CA SER A 433 5.15 3.70 5.38
C SER A 433 6.40 3.80 4.50
N ARG A 434 6.19 3.72 3.19
CA ARG A 434 7.20 4.01 2.17
C ARG A 434 7.17 5.45 1.69
N SER A 435 6.22 6.28 2.12
CA SER A 435 6.18 7.71 1.81
C SER A 435 5.71 8.52 3.02
N VAL A 436 6.10 9.80 3.07
CA VAL A 436 5.60 10.74 4.08
C VAL A 436 4.15 11.12 3.80
N SER A 437 3.75 11.17 2.54
CA SER A 437 2.39 11.50 2.11
C SER A 437 1.34 10.54 2.68
N ASP A 438 1.70 9.28 2.94
CA ASP A 438 0.81 8.33 3.65
C ASP A 438 0.60 8.73 5.11
N PHE A 439 1.61 9.32 5.77
CA PHE A 439 1.47 9.81 7.16
C PHE A 439 0.62 11.07 7.25
N GLU A 440 0.69 11.96 6.25
CA GLU A 440 -0.19 13.12 6.13
C GLU A 440 -1.67 12.69 6.12
N ILE A 441 -1.98 11.72 5.26
CA ILE A 441 -3.32 11.16 5.11
C ILE A 441 -3.80 10.46 6.39
N LEU A 442 -2.93 9.70 7.06
CA LEU A 442 -3.24 9.07 8.35
C LEU A 442 -3.43 10.12 9.45
N SER A 443 -2.64 11.19 9.44
CA SER A 443 -2.73 12.29 10.42
C SER A 443 -4.09 12.98 10.36
N ASP A 444 -4.66 13.18 9.17
CA ASP A 444 -6.02 13.72 9.01
C ASP A 444 -7.07 12.82 9.67
N VAL A 445 -6.96 11.50 9.49
CA VAL A 445 -7.89 10.53 10.09
C VAL A 445 -7.81 10.49 11.61
N PHE A 446 -6.61 10.70 12.16
CA PHE A 446 -6.40 10.78 13.60
C PHE A 446 -6.55 12.20 14.16
N ALA A 447 -6.98 13.16 13.34
CA ALA A 447 -7.19 14.56 13.71
C ALA A 447 -5.95 15.25 14.31
N LEU A 448 -4.75 14.88 13.85
CA LEU A 448 -3.52 15.59 14.19
C LEU A 448 -3.55 16.95 13.50
N HIS A 449 -3.44 18.01 14.31
CA HIS A 449 -3.40 19.38 13.87
C HIS A 449 -2.27 20.11 14.61
N ASP A 450 -1.61 20.99 13.88
CA ASP A 450 -0.70 21.96 14.46
C ASP A 450 -1.46 23.29 14.56
N ASP A 451 -1.09 24.14 15.53
CA ASP A 451 -1.68 25.48 15.68
C ASP A 451 -1.27 26.41 14.53
N GLU A 452 -0.07 26.21 13.99
CA GLU A 452 0.50 27.02 12.93
C GLU A 452 0.67 26.22 11.63
N ASN A 453 0.30 26.83 10.51
CA ASN A 453 0.55 26.24 9.20
C ASN A 453 2.03 26.36 8.83
N SER A 454 2.60 25.29 8.32
CA SER A 454 3.97 25.30 7.82
C SER A 454 4.04 25.93 6.42
N THR A 455 4.64 27.12 6.29
CA THR A 455 4.66 27.93 5.07
C THR A 455 6.04 27.99 4.41
N PHE A 456 6.53 26.88 3.88
CA PHE A 456 7.68 26.85 2.98
C PHE A 456 7.42 25.96 1.76
N ASP A 457 8.10 26.25 0.65
CA ASP A 457 7.96 25.50 -0.62
C ASP A 457 9.09 24.48 -0.82
N ASN A 458 10.31 24.81 -0.38
CA ASN A 458 11.49 23.95 -0.42
C ASN A 458 12.45 24.30 0.74
N ILE A 459 13.55 23.56 0.88
CA ILE A 459 14.46 23.71 2.02
C ILE A 459 15.47 24.86 1.90
N LYS A 460 15.54 25.56 0.77
CA LYS A 460 16.52 26.62 0.53
C LYS A 460 16.31 27.79 1.49
N GLY A 461 17.37 28.18 2.20
CA GLY A 461 17.35 29.23 3.21
C GLY A 461 16.69 28.82 4.53
N LEU A 462 16.20 27.57 4.65
CA LEU A 462 15.69 27.08 5.93
C LEU A 462 16.85 26.68 6.84
N LYS A 463 16.64 26.89 8.14
CA LYS A 463 17.65 26.66 9.17
C LYS A 463 17.37 25.36 9.92
N PHE A 464 18.27 24.39 9.78
CA PHE A 464 18.27 23.12 10.49
C PHE A 464 19.33 23.12 11.60
N ALA A 465 19.13 22.25 12.57
CA ALA A 465 20.15 21.85 13.52
C ALA A 465 20.58 20.41 13.25
N ALA A 466 21.84 20.05 13.51
CA ALA A 466 22.31 18.69 13.66
C ALA A 466 22.66 18.47 15.14
N CYS A 467 22.10 17.42 15.75
CA CYS A 467 22.33 17.13 17.16
C CYS A 467 23.00 15.77 17.33
N ARG A 468 24.23 15.81 17.84
CA ARG A 468 24.97 14.64 18.33
C ARG A 468 24.72 14.54 19.83
N THR A 469 23.82 13.64 20.23
CA THR A 469 23.41 13.49 21.65
C THR A 469 24.58 13.06 22.56
N SER A 470 24.37 13.05 23.87
CA SER A 470 25.37 12.61 24.86
C SER A 470 25.87 11.16 24.70
N LYS A 471 25.22 10.35 23.84
CA LYS A 471 25.66 8.98 23.49
C LYS A 471 26.28 8.89 22.10
N TRP A 472 26.69 10.02 21.49
CA TRP A 472 27.30 10.04 20.16
C TRP A 472 28.54 9.16 20.04
N ASP A 473 29.31 8.98 21.11
CA ASP A 473 30.48 8.09 21.14
C ASP A 473 30.16 6.61 20.82
N LEU A 474 28.88 6.25 20.84
CA LEU A 474 28.42 4.92 20.46
C LEU A 474 28.04 4.79 18.98
N ALA A 475 28.00 5.89 18.22
CA ALA A 475 27.65 5.85 16.81
C ALA A 475 28.67 5.02 16.04
N GLY A 476 28.17 4.01 15.32
CA GLY A 476 28.97 3.24 14.38
C GLY A 476 29.25 4.05 13.12
N GLU A 477 30.17 3.55 12.32
CA GLU A 477 30.69 4.23 11.14
C GLU A 477 29.60 4.56 10.13
N GLY A 478 28.66 3.63 9.88
CA GLY A 478 27.56 3.88 8.95
C GLY A 478 26.66 5.03 9.39
N THR A 479 26.43 5.20 10.69
CA THR A 479 25.64 6.32 11.23
C THR A 479 26.40 7.63 11.19
N ILE A 480 27.71 7.61 11.48
CA ILE A 480 28.56 8.80 11.38
C ILE A 480 28.56 9.30 9.93
N GLU A 481 28.83 8.41 8.97
CA GLU A 481 28.82 8.72 7.54
C GLU A 481 27.45 9.21 7.06
N ALA A 482 26.36 8.55 7.48
CA ALA A 482 25.01 8.96 7.13
C ALA A 482 24.66 10.35 7.66
N MET A 483 25.00 10.65 8.92
CA MET A 483 24.77 11.97 9.51
C MET A 483 25.58 13.06 8.82
N ASP A 484 26.86 12.80 8.54
CA ASP A 484 27.73 13.77 7.86
C ASP A 484 27.26 14.01 6.42
N LYS A 485 26.88 12.95 5.70
CA LYS A 485 26.32 13.07 4.35
C LYS A 485 24.96 13.78 4.34
N ALA A 486 24.09 13.51 5.31
CA ALA A 486 22.82 14.21 5.44
C ALA A 486 23.02 15.73 5.63
N VAL A 487 23.97 16.14 6.47
CA VAL A 487 24.33 17.55 6.65
C VAL A 487 24.90 18.15 5.35
N GLU A 488 25.78 17.42 4.65
CA GLU A 488 26.32 17.83 3.36
C GLU A 488 25.22 18.08 2.32
N LEU A 489 24.29 17.13 2.18
CA LEU A 489 23.19 17.20 1.21
C LEU A 489 22.24 18.36 1.50
N LEU A 490 21.88 18.59 2.76
CA LEU A 490 21.04 19.74 3.15
C LEU A 490 21.72 21.06 2.77
N LYS A 491 23.02 21.21 3.07
CA LYS A 491 23.80 22.40 2.70
C LYS A 491 23.93 22.57 1.18
N ALA A 492 24.17 21.48 0.46
CA ALA A 492 24.26 21.50 -1.01
C ALA A 492 22.95 21.96 -1.67
N HIS A 493 21.81 21.68 -1.02
CA HIS A 493 20.48 22.13 -1.44
C HIS A 493 20.08 23.50 -0.85
N GLY A 494 21.04 24.23 -0.28
CA GLY A 494 20.88 25.62 0.12
C GLY A 494 20.26 25.83 1.51
N ALA A 495 20.15 24.79 2.34
CA ALA A 495 19.77 24.94 3.73
C ALA A 495 20.96 25.37 4.61
N GLU A 496 20.67 26.07 5.71
CA GLU A 496 21.65 26.34 6.77
C GLU A 496 21.60 25.21 7.79
N VAL A 497 22.75 24.67 8.20
CA VAL A 497 22.80 23.61 9.20
C VAL A 497 23.82 23.95 10.28
N GLU A 498 23.32 24.15 11.51
CA GLU A 498 24.13 24.42 12.70
C GLU A 498 24.27 23.18 13.58
N GLN A 499 25.31 23.12 14.41
CA GLN A 499 25.40 22.10 15.46
C GLN A 499 24.58 22.55 16.67
N LEU A 500 23.70 21.67 17.16
CA LEU A 500 22.92 21.89 18.36
C LEU A 500 23.51 21.10 19.52
N ASP A 501 24.07 21.83 20.48
CA ASP A 501 24.40 21.32 21.80
C ASP A 501 23.17 21.43 22.71
N LEU A 502 22.76 20.31 23.30
CA LEU A 502 21.64 20.28 24.25
C LEU A 502 22.06 20.80 25.63
N GLY A 503 23.35 20.76 25.96
CA GLY A 503 23.90 21.09 27.25
C GLY A 503 23.81 19.96 28.28
N PRO A 504 24.58 20.06 29.38
CA PRO A 504 24.82 18.96 30.32
C PRO A 504 23.57 18.47 31.06
N ASP A 505 22.54 19.32 31.20
CA ASP A 505 21.28 18.91 31.82
C ASP A 505 20.58 17.79 31.04
N PHE A 506 20.84 17.67 29.73
CA PHE A 506 20.27 16.63 28.88
C PHE A 506 21.05 15.31 28.92
N ASP A 507 22.23 15.27 29.53
CA ASP A 507 23.06 14.05 29.59
C ASP A 507 22.37 12.90 30.31
N GLN A 508 21.51 13.24 31.29
CA GLN A 508 20.76 12.29 32.11
C GLN A 508 19.47 11.78 31.47
N VAL A 509 19.01 12.38 30.35
CA VAL A 509 17.69 12.08 29.76
C VAL A 509 17.51 10.60 29.47
N ILE A 510 18.53 9.96 28.90
CA ILE A 510 18.46 8.55 28.54
C ILE A 510 18.41 7.67 29.80
N ASP A 511 19.20 7.98 30.81
CA ASP A 511 19.24 7.21 32.05
C ASP A 511 17.94 7.37 32.86
N TRP A 512 17.40 8.58 32.93
CA TRP A 512 16.07 8.86 33.47
C TRP A 512 14.97 8.13 32.69
N HIS A 513 15.00 8.19 31.36
CA HIS A 513 14.02 7.50 30.51
C HIS A 513 14.03 6.00 30.75
N LEU A 514 15.21 5.37 30.78
CA LEU A 514 15.33 3.94 31.04
C LEU A 514 14.93 3.58 32.48
N THR A 515 15.18 4.46 33.46
CA THR A 515 14.70 4.28 34.84
C THR A 515 13.17 4.28 34.89
N LEU A 516 12.54 5.26 34.24
CA LEU A 516 11.08 5.37 34.12
C LEU A 516 10.49 4.15 33.42
N VAL A 517 11.03 3.75 32.26
CA VAL A 517 10.54 2.61 31.47
C VAL A 517 10.66 1.30 32.26
N ARG A 518 11.76 1.10 33.01
CA ARG A 518 11.91 -0.09 33.88
C ARG A 518 10.88 -0.11 35.00
N LEU A 519 10.64 1.03 35.66
CA LEU A 519 9.68 1.13 36.76
C LEU A 519 8.24 0.92 36.29
N GLU A 520 7.84 1.58 35.21
CA GLU A 520 6.49 1.45 34.67
C GLU A 520 6.29 0.09 34.00
N GLY A 521 7.26 -0.37 33.20
CA GLY A 521 7.24 -1.70 32.57
C GLY A 521 7.08 -2.82 33.59
N ALA A 522 7.86 -2.78 34.68
CA ALA A 522 7.71 -3.73 35.77
C ALA A 522 6.32 -3.67 36.43
N THR A 523 5.69 -2.49 36.48
CA THR A 523 4.33 -2.34 36.99
C THR A 523 3.30 -2.95 36.04
N SER A 524 3.45 -2.67 34.75
CA SER A 524 2.55 -3.13 33.68
C SER A 524 2.57 -4.65 33.48
N LEU A 525 3.64 -5.31 33.93
CA LEU A 525 3.86 -6.76 33.82
C LEU A 525 3.50 -7.55 35.09
N TRP A 526 3.02 -6.90 36.16
CA TRP A 526 2.55 -7.63 37.35
C TRP A 526 1.49 -8.70 37.05
N PRO A 527 0.46 -8.44 36.21
CA PRO A 527 -0.53 -9.46 35.89
C PRO A 527 0.10 -10.71 35.29
N GLU A 528 0.96 -10.56 34.29
CA GLU A 528 1.62 -11.69 33.62
C GLU A 528 2.63 -12.40 34.54
N TYR A 529 3.33 -11.65 35.39
CA TYR A 529 4.24 -12.21 36.37
C TYR A 529 3.52 -13.11 37.37
N TYR A 530 2.36 -12.69 37.88
CA TYR A 530 1.56 -13.51 38.78
C TYR A 530 0.83 -14.65 38.09
N GLN A 531 0.44 -14.47 36.83
CA GLN A 531 -0.21 -15.50 36.03
C GLN A 531 0.75 -16.66 35.73
N ASP A 532 1.93 -16.38 35.16
CA ASP A 532 2.91 -17.40 34.80
C ASP A 532 4.31 -16.81 34.53
N LYS A 533 5.04 -16.45 35.59
CA LYS A 533 6.40 -15.89 35.49
C LYS A 533 7.40 -16.78 34.74
N ASP A 534 7.17 -18.09 34.66
CA ASP A 534 8.12 -19.03 34.03
C ASP A 534 7.96 -19.03 32.50
N LYS A 535 6.86 -18.47 31.98
CA LYS A 535 6.64 -18.22 30.54
C LYS A 535 7.07 -16.84 30.07
N LEU A 536 7.36 -15.91 31.00
CA LEU A 536 7.91 -14.60 30.66
C LEU A 536 9.37 -14.70 30.23
N ASP A 537 9.80 -13.81 29.34
CA ASP A 537 11.23 -13.56 29.10
C ASP A 537 11.95 -13.38 30.46
N PRO A 538 13.02 -14.14 30.74
CA PRO A 538 13.69 -14.11 32.04
C PRO A 538 14.20 -12.72 32.46
N VAL A 539 14.55 -11.87 31.49
CA VAL A 539 14.98 -10.49 31.76
C VAL A 539 13.80 -9.64 32.24
N LEU A 540 12.62 -9.83 31.62
CA LEU A 540 11.39 -9.14 32.04
C LEU A 540 10.94 -9.61 33.42
N ALA A 541 10.90 -10.93 33.66
CA ALA A 541 10.54 -11.49 34.96
C ALA A 541 11.47 -11.00 36.08
N LYS A 542 12.79 -10.97 35.82
CA LYS A 542 13.78 -10.39 36.74
C LYS A 542 13.53 -8.89 36.97
N GLY A 543 13.24 -8.13 35.92
CA GLY A 543 12.91 -6.71 36.02
C GLY A 543 11.71 -6.42 36.92
N VAL A 544 10.65 -7.23 36.82
CA VAL A 544 9.47 -7.15 37.70
C VAL A 544 9.87 -7.40 39.16
N GLN A 545 10.58 -8.50 39.41
CA GLN A 545 11.02 -8.88 40.76
C GLN A 545 11.92 -7.81 41.40
N GLU A 546 12.85 -7.27 40.62
CA GLU A 546 13.88 -6.33 41.09
C GLU A 546 13.45 -4.87 41.07
N LYS A 547 12.21 -4.56 40.69
CA LYS A 547 11.68 -3.18 40.61
C LYS A 547 11.97 -2.36 41.88
N HIS A 548 11.87 -2.99 43.06
CA HIS A 548 12.09 -2.36 44.36
C HIS A 548 13.55 -1.90 44.60
N LYS A 549 14.51 -2.35 43.78
CA LYS A 549 15.91 -1.90 43.84
C LYS A 549 16.09 -0.48 43.30
N ILE A 550 15.15 0.02 42.50
CA ILE A 550 15.15 1.41 42.04
C ILE A 550 14.54 2.28 43.15
N SER A 551 15.32 3.24 43.65
CA SER A 551 14.88 4.08 44.77
C SER A 551 13.74 5.02 44.38
N ARG A 552 12.88 5.37 45.35
CA ARG A 552 11.84 6.39 45.14
C ARG A 552 12.42 7.75 44.75
N LYS A 553 13.63 8.07 45.21
CA LYS A 553 14.35 9.27 44.79
C LYS A 553 14.67 9.20 43.29
N ALA A 554 15.28 8.12 42.81
CA ALA A 554 15.60 7.95 41.40
C ALA A 554 14.34 7.95 40.52
N GLN A 555 13.23 7.39 41.02
CA GLN A 555 11.93 7.50 40.37
C GLN A 555 11.51 8.97 40.20
N LEU A 556 11.47 9.76 41.29
CA LEU A 556 11.09 11.17 41.25
C LEU A 556 12.04 12.00 40.36
N ASP A 557 13.35 11.80 40.51
CA ASP A 557 14.36 12.47 39.68
C ASP A 557 14.09 12.23 38.18
N ALA A 558 13.72 11.01 37.79
CA ALA A 558 13.42 10.68 36.41
C ALA A 558 12.13 11.34 35.90
N TYR A 559 11.03 11.31 36.66
CA TYR A 559 9.78 11.95 36.25
C TYR A 559 9.91 13.46 36.15
N ASP A 560 10.44 14.09 37.19
CA ASP A 560 10.51 15.54 37.30
C ASP A 560 11.59 16.11 36.38
N GLY A 561 12.74 15.43 36.27
CA GLY A 561 13.82 15.79 35.36
C GLY A 561 13.38 15.80 33.90
N LEU A 562 12.71 14.73 33.44
CA LEU A 562 12.18 14.68 32.08
C LEU A 562 11.10 15.74 31.86
N ALA A 563 10.18 15.92 32.81
CA ALA A 563 9.13 16.93 32.72
C ALA A 563 9.71 18.35 32.59
N ALA A 564 10.77 18.67 33.35
CA ALA A 564 11.44 19.96 33.32
C ALA A 564 12.19 20.24 32.00
N LEU A 565 12.72 19.22 31.34
CA LEU A 565 13.48 19.37 30.10
C LEU A 565 12.62 19.48 28.85
N ARG A 566 11.40 18.92 28.84
CA ARG A 566 10.48 18.99 27.69
C ARG A 566 10.26 20.42 27.15
N PRO A 567 9.79 21.41 27.95
CA PRO A 567 9.61 22.78 27.46
C PRO A 567 10.93 23.51 27.14
N ARG A 568 12.07 23.04 27.70
CA ARG A 568 13.38 23.59 27.35
C ARG A 568 13.81 23.14 25.96
N PHE A 569 13.61 21.86 25.64
CA PHE A 569 13.87 21.35 24.30
C PHE A 569 12.97 22.01 23.25
N ASP A 570 11.67 22.17 23.53
CA ASP A 570 10.75 22.85 22.60
C ASP A 570 11.29 24.23 22.19
N LYS A 571 11.69 25.05 23.16
CA LYS A 571 12.30 26.38 22.92
C LYS A 571 13.62 26.33 22.14
N MET A 572 14.38 25.24 22.26
CA MET A 572 15.61 25.06 21.49
C MET A 572 15.29 24.64 20.05
N ALA A 573 14.37 23.69 19.88
CA ALA A 573 13.94 23.15 18.59
C ALA A 573 13.20 24.20 17.74
N ASP A 574 12.41 25.09 18.34
CA ASP A 574 11.65 26.12 17.62
C ASP A 574 12.51 27.16 16.88
N LYS A 575 13.80 27.22 17.17
CA LYS A 575 14.77 28.05 16.42
C LYS A 575 15.11 27.49 15.04
N TYR A 576 14.69 26.25 14.77
CA TYR A 576 15.02 25.49 13.59
C TYR A 576 13.75 24.99 12.91
N VAL A 577 13.82 24.76 11.60
CA VAL A 577 12.75 24.09 10.88
C VAL A 577 12.62 22.62 11.32
N ALA A 578 13.74 21.96 11.61
CA ALA A 578 13.84 20.66 12.25
C ALA A 578 15.26 20.40 12.78
N VAL A 579 15.39 19.44 13.69
CA VAL A 579 16.65 18.94 14.23
C VAL A 579 16.95 17.56 13.62
N LEU A 580 18.08 17.45 12.93
CA LEU A 580 18.63 16.22 12.37
C LEU A 580 19.36 15.42 13.45
N VAL A 581 19.00 14.15 13.59
CA VAL A 581 19.48 13.26 14.68
C VAL A 581 19.69 11.84 14.15
N PRO A 582 20.62 11.04 14.73
CA PRO A 582 20.78 9.64 14.34
C PRO A 582 19.52 8.81 14.70
N SER A 583 19.14 7.85 13.86
CA SER A 583 18.04 6.92 14.16
C SER A 583 18.52 5.67 14.91
N VAL A 584 19.73 5.20 14.60
CA VAL A 584 20.30 3.91 15.01
C VAL A 584 21.78 4.03 15.28
N PHE A 585 22.39 3.01 15.88
CA PHE A 585 23.84 2.98 16.12
C PHE A 585 24.60 2.75 14.82
N ASP A 586 24.16 1.78 14.03
CA ASP A 586 24.70 1.47 12.71
C ASP A 586 23.67 0.61 11.96
N GLU A 587 24.10 -0.13 10.94
CA GLU A 587 23.33 -1.17 10.26
C GLU A 587 22.65 -2.17 11.22
N ALA A 588 21.62 -2.84 10.72
CA ALA A 588 20.91 -3.86 11.47
C ALA A 588 21.88 -4.97 11.96
N PRO A 589 21.88 -5.35 13.24
CA PRO A 589 22.71 -6.45 13.73
C PRO A 589 22.39 -7.79 13.04
N GLU A 590 23.42 -8.64 12.90
CA GLU A 590 23.25 -10.01 12.45
C GLU A 590 22.52 -10.86 13.52
N GLY A 591 21.67 -11.78 13.06
CA GLY A 591 20.87 -12.65 13.90
C GLY A 591 19.58 -12.02 14.43
N LEU A 592 18.79 -12.84 15.14
CA LEU A 592 17.47 -12.45 15.67
C LEU A 592 17.46 -12.33 17.20
N GLY A 593 18.52 -12.75 17.89
CA GLY A 593 18.62 -12.73 19.35
C GLY A 593 18.67 -11.34 19.97
N ASN A 594 18.87 -10.30 19.16
CA ASN A 594 18.88 -8.91 19.61
C ASN A 594 18.25 -8.00 18.55
N THR A 595 17.27 -7.19 18.94
CA THR A 595 16.59 -6.22 18.07
C THR A 595 17.36 -4.90 17.86
N GLY A 596 18.61 -4.81 18.32
CA GLY A 596 19.43 -3.62 18.28
C GLY A 596 19.09 -2.61 19.38
N SER A 597 20.07 -1.75 19.71
CA SER A 597 19.93 -0.76 20.77
C SER A 597 19.10 0.46 20.33
N PRO A 598 18.15 0.93 21.16
CA PRO A 598 17.25 2.05 20.84
C PRO A 598 17.82 3.43 21.23
N VAL A 599 19.07 3.53 21.70
CA VAL A 599 19.56 4.71 22.45
C VAL A 599 19.33 6.04 21.73
N PHE A 600 19.54 6.08 20.41
CA PHE A 600 19.44 7.32 19.63
C PHE A 600 18.01 7.79 19.40
N ALA A 601 17.01 6.92 19.61
CA ALA A 601 15.60 7.28 19.63
C ALA A 601 15.06 7.59 21.05
N ALA A 602 15.80 7.19 22.09
CA ALA A 602 15.34 7.25 23.48
C ALA A 602 15.07 8.68 23.95
N THR A 603 16.02 9.60 23.66
CA THR A 603 15.92 11.02 24.03
C THR A 603 14.61 11.64 23.56
N TRP A 604 14.24 11.42 22.30
CA TRP A 604 13.07 12.05 21.68
C TRP A 604 11.75 11.47 22.21
N THR A 605 11.75 10.17 22.52
CA THR A 605 10.59 9.56 23.19
C THR A 605 10.42 10.10 24.60
N ALA A 606 11.51 10.25 25.36
CA ALA A 606 11.50 10.81 26.72
C ALA A 606 11.01 12.27 26.76
N LEU A 607 11.39 13.04 25.74
CA LEU A 607 11.00 14.44 25.54
C LEU A 607 9.62 14.60 24.87
N HIS A 608 8.92 13.50 24.56
CA HIS A 608 7.56 13.49 23.99
C HIS A 608 7.44 14.09 22.57
N THR A 609 8.56 14.40 21.91
CA THR A 609 8.58 15.10 20.62
C THR A 609 8.14 14.20 19.47
N PRO A 610 7.64 14.75 18.36
CA PRO A 610 7.42 13.99 17.14
C PRO A 610 8.77 13.65 16.47
N VAL A 611 8.87 12.49 15.85
CA VAL A 611 10.09 12.00 15.17
C VAL A 611 9.71 11.30 13.87
N VAL A 612 10.41 11.65 12.79
CA VAL A 612 10.30 10.93 11.51
C VAL A 612 11.67 10.36 11.15
N ASN A 613 11.77 9.03 11.05
CA ASN A 613 12.89 8.38 10.38
C ASN A 613 12.78 8.56 8.86
N ILE A 614 13.86 8.96 8.23
CA ILE A 614 13.98 9.16 6.78
C ILE A 614 15.00 8.15 6.24
N PRO A 615 14.62 7.30 5.26
CA PRO A 615 15.56 6.42 4.58
C PRO A 615 16.40 7.20 3.56
N GLY A 616 17.54 6.65 3.16
CA GLY A 616 18.37 7.27 2.13
C GLY A 616 19.84 6.85 2.19
N PHE A 617 20.29 6.33 3.33
CA PHE A 617 21.68 5.96 3.55
C PHE A 617 21.85 4.46 3.80
N ARG A 618 23.08 3.99 3.62
CA ARG A 618 23.48 2.60 3.83
C ARG A 618 24.83 2.55 4.52
N GLY A 619 25.08 1.46 5.26
CA GLY A 619 26.40 1.21 5.81
C GLY A 619 27.26 0.34 4.89
N LYS A 620 28.38 -0.12 5.43
CA LYS A 620 29.40 -0.89 4.70
C LYS A 620 28.90 -2.26 4.22
N SER A 621 27.97 -2.87 4.92
CA SER A 621 27.35 -4.15 4.56
C SER A 621 26.21 -3.98 3.56
N ASN A 622 26.01 -2.77 3.01
CA ASN A 622 24.92 -2.42 2.11
C ASN A 622 23.54 -2.68 2.73
N LEU A 623 23.41 -2.48 4.04
CA LEU A 623 22.14 -2.44 4.76
C LEU A 623 21.71 -1.00 5.04
N PRO A 624 20.40 -0.73 5.18
CA PRO A 624 19.92 0.60 5.47
C PRO A 624 20.48 1.18 6.79
N VAL A 625 20.79 2.47 6.74
CA VAL A 625 21.04 3.31 7.92
C VAL A 625 20.10 4.50 7.85
N GLY A 626 19.36 4.74 8.93
CA GLY A 626 18.36 5.80 9.01
C GLY A 626 18.90 7.05 9.70
N VAL A 627 18.42 8.21 9.23
CA VAL A 627 18.58 9.50 9.92
C VAL A 627 17.18 10.04 10.22
N SER A 628 16.99 10.69 11.36
CA SER A 628 15.70 11.21 11.79
C SER A 628 15.66 12.73 11.81
N LEU A 629 14.45 13.26 11.64
CA LEU A 629 14.12 14.65 11.96
C LEU A 629 13.22 14.71 13.19
N VAL A 630 13.45 15.72 14.03
CA VAL A 630 12.70 16.00 15.26
C VAL A 630 12.31 17.47 15.29
N CYS A 631 11.11 17.78 15.78
CA CYS A 631 10.65 19.14 16.06
C CYS A 631 10.21 19.28 17.53
N ALA A 632 9.82 20.49 17.94
CA ALA A 632 9.12 20.69 19.20
C ALA A 632 7.82 19.88 19.25
N ARG A 633 7.31 19.61 20.45
CA ARG A 633 6.02 18.93 20.64
C ARG A 633 4.89 19.70 19.95
N LEU A 634 3.88 18.96 19.47
CA LEU A 634 2.68 19.50 18.79
C LEU A 634 2.99 20.21 17.46
N ARG A 635 4.09 19.83 16.80
CA ARG A 635 4.48 20.27 15.44
C ARG A 635 4.54 19.09 14.48
N ASP A 636 3.59 18.20 14.62
CA ASP A 636 3.53 16.91 13.93
C ASP A 636 3.36 17.10 12.42
N ARG A 637 2.39 17.91 12.00
CA ARG A 637 2.11 18.16 10.57
C ARG A 637 3.24 18.96 9.92
N HIS A 638 3.81 19.92 10.64
CA HIS A 638 5.01 20.65 10.22
C HIS A 638 6.19 19.70 10.00
N LEU A 639 6.48 18.80 10.95
CA LEU A 639 7.57 17.85 10.82
C LEU A 639 7.40 16.93 9.61
N LEU A 640 6.18 16.47 9.33
CA LEU A 640 5.89 15.67 8.13
C LEU A 640 6.20 16.46 6.86
N LYS A 641 5.74 17.71 6.73
CA LYS A 641 6.06 18.56 5.57
C LYS A 641 7.57 18.74 5.37
N VAL A 642 8.33 18.95 6.44
CA VAL A 642 9.80 19.05 6.38
C VAL A 642 10.42 17.73 5.96
N SER A 643 9.92 16.62 6.50
CA SER A 643 10.42 15.28 6.20
C SER A 643 10.16 14.86 4.76
N GLU A 644 9.06 15.30 4.14
CA GLU A 644 8.79 15.05 2.72
C GLU A 644 9.82 15.75 1.83
N ALA A 645 10.08 17.04 2.08
CA ALA A 645 11.06 17.81 1.33
C ALA A 645 12.49 17.28 1.49
N VAL A 646 12.89 16.89 2.71
CA VAL A 646 14.20 16.31 3.00
C VAL A 646 14.32 14.89 2.46
N GLY A 647 13.25 14.09 2.57
CA GLY A 647 13.20 12.71 2.09
C GLY A 647 13.51 12.59 0.60
N HIS A 648 12.96 13.48 -0.24
CA HIS A 648 13.27 13.51 -1.67
C HIS A 648 14.77 13.64 -1.97
N ILE A 649 15.51 14.41 -1.17
CA ILE A 649 16.95 14.61 -1.34
C ILE A 649 17.71 13.38 -0.86
N PHE A 650 17.41 12.88 0.35
CA PHE A 650 18.14 11.76 0.93
C PHE A 650 17.97 10.48 0.14
N GLU A 651 16.78 10.23 -0.40
CA GLU A 651 16.54 9.05 -1.24
C GLU A 651 17.20 9.12 -2.61
N ALA A 652 17.32 10.32 -3.18
CA ALA A 652 17.96 10.51 -4.48
C ALA A 652 19.48 10.41 -4.39
N GLU A 653 20.09 10.94 -3.32
CA GLU A 653 21.53 11.22 -3.26
C GLU A 653 22.26 10.59 -2.06
N GLY A 654 21.53 9.97 -1.12
CA GLY A 654 22.11 9.37 0.08
C GLY A 654 22.79 8.00 -0.14
N GLY A 655 22.58 7.39 -1.32
CA GLY A 655 23.28 6.17 -1.73
C GLY A 655 22.59 4.85 -1.37
N TRP A 656 21.44 4.86 -0.69
CA TRP A 656 20.57 3.70 -0.53
C TRP A 656 19.42 3.70 -1.52
N ASN A 657 19.21 2.59 -2.22
CA ASN A 657 18.06 2.40 -3.10
C ASN A 657 17.21 1.22 -2.63
N ARG A 658 15.96 1.50 -2.27
CA ARG A 658 15.00 0.50 -1.80
C ARG A 658 14.67 -0.59 -2.83
N GLN A 659 14.92 -0.34 -4.12
CA GLN A 659 14.68 -1.27 -5.23
C GLN A 659 15.90 -2.11 -5.63
N SER A 660 17.12 -1.73 -5.22
CA SER A 660 18.32 -2.51 -5.56
C SER A 660 18.42 -3.72 -4.63
N ARG A 661 17.79 -4.82 -5.01
CA ARG A 661 18.02 -6.12 -4.37
C ARG A 661 19.22 -6.76 -5.04
N SER A 662 20.30 -6.98 -4.29
CA SER A 662 21.31 -7.99 -4.65
C SER A 662 20.61 -9.36 -4.69
N GLY A 663 20.95 -10.15 -5.71
CA GLY A 663 20.20 -11.32 -6.17
C GLY A 663 20.07 -12.48 -5.19
#